data_AF-A0AAJ1BC23-F1
#
_entry.id   AF-A0AAJ1BC23-F1
#
_cell.length_a   1.000
_cell.length_b   1.000
_cell.length_c   1.000
_cell.angle_alpha   90.00
_cell.angle_beta   90.00
_cell.angle_gamma   90.00
#
_symmetry.space_group_name_H-M   'P 1'
#
loop_
_entity.id
_entity.type
_entity.pdbx_description
1 polymer ?
#
loop_
_entity_poly.entity_id
_entity_poly.type
_entity_poly.pdbx_seq_one_letter_code
_entity_poly.pdbx_strand_id
1 'polypeptide(L)'
;MAASSSLPVQILEGRRAVGKTTLLQNLTLANGERPEYFSFSTDRESLRAAKRDPQEWLSRLPNYSVIDEAQLLPDVTQHVKAVVDRVEDKHRFILCGSAGIGRSRPGEADWLTGRAQRLELLPFTASELAGRSLSDGYSLADALFYGDWAPAAEQSFASSDADLIAVLRYGGMPSLCIPGANPGIINLAQVNQQVFSENEMSLGRELVPGQAVDILRARALLDALLAYPGGILNKDRLANELKMDVRTVGRYLDILTERFLVYSLANFRGSAASVGRGAPKMHAVDTSTVCESLSRRGHDISSFPATAGQVLENWVANQIRAEIGWASTSYQLGYWRVRTGNRDDEVDLVLLNDTSGAVGVEVKLTSTPNSSDFRGLRRFREDCGKAGRKFRRGFVVCTCERVREIEDGMWAIPYQLLGDYPAPSPEELGKKPSVLASQNKSLVERISLKPTEVILSPGQKTGTESPAATIFVSYAHADNETVYGGLLKLVEKIADQYEMKTGETLSIFTDRDVKWGQSWENVLMSELETTAFLLSFVSPRYLKSPDCRKEVERFATAAEKASYKAILPILIQAIPQALQQDSLWKKLQSYQYEEVSVTDLRSENRQVLDEVADKISTSLQQTVESRQELAATTAALHTRQKPDEPQTRITLEEILEGIQEVSETFNADAETFGKEIDTLGDQLNQSIEAITVGEFKPAIIAKHARLLDPQANRLEDAASRLTNDWGMIRERINGSLEIGKDLSTIGEEDLLQDLSISLEQLAAQTRVPELDTLKQKLPLLGRISRLLRPTEQSIMAALRALESIHTEVSALRDYANQSRQ
;
A
#
# COMPACT_ATOMS: atom_id res chain seq x y z
N MET A 1 16.91 11.88 -9.96
CA MET A 1 18.14 11.07 -10.06
C MET A 1 19.00 11.42 -11.28
N ALA A 2 18.52 11.39 -12.54
CA ALA A 2 19.39 11.56 -13.72
C ALA A 2 19.93 12.99 -14.00
N ALA A 3 19.29 14.04 -13.49
CA ALA A 3 19.60 15.43 -13.86
C ALA A 3 20.62 16.17 -12.97
N SER A 4 21.06 15.59 -11.85
CA SER A 4 21.93 16.31 -10.87
C SER A 4 23.33 15.74 -10.69
N SER A 5 23.62 14.49 -11.10
CA SER A 5 24.97 13.96 -10.96
C SER A 5 25.88 14.55 -12.05
N SER A 6 27.04 15.07 -11.64
CA SER A 6 28.11 15.44 -12.58
C SER A 6 28.80 14.20 -13.20
N LEU A 7 28.55 13.03 -12.63
CA LEU A 7 29.16 11.76 -13.02
C LEU A 7 28.42 11.10 -14.20
N PRO A 8 29.17 10.45 -15.11
CA PRO A 8 28.61 9.81 -16.31
C PRO A 8 27.80 8.54 -16.01
N VAL A 9 28.00 7.88 -14.87
CA VAL A 9 27.28 6.64 -14.55
C VAL A 9 26.52 6.77 -13.24
N GLN A 10 25.28 6.29 -13.23
CA GLN A 10 24.50 6.06 -12.02
C GLN A 10 24.24 4.56 -11.89
N ILE A 11 24.36 4.02 -10.69
CA ILE A 11 24.11 2.61 -10.41
C ILE A 11 23.08 2.54 -9.30
N LEU A 12 21.92 1.95 -9.58
CA LEU A 12 20.84 1.71 -8.63
C LEU A 12 20.77 0.21 -8.32
N GLU A 13 21.21 -0.16 -7.12
CA GLU A 13 21.22 -1.55 -6.67
C GLU A 13 20.21 -1.74 -5.55
N GLY A 14 19.83 -2.98 -5.26
CA GLY A 14 18.96 -3.27 -4.12
C GLY A 14 18.23 -4.58 -4.30
N ARG A 15 17.59 -5.04 -3.23
CA ARG A 15 16.87 -6.32 -3.20
C ARG A 15 15.81 -6.42 -4.30
N ARG A 16 15.51 -7.63 -4.77
CA ARG A 16 14.35 -7.87 -5.66
C ARG A 16 13.06 -7.35 -5.02
N ALA A 17 12.11 -6.93 -5.86
CA ALA A 17 10.78 -6.44 -5.46
C ALA A 17 10.71 -5.14 -4.62
N VAL A 18 11.82 -4.43 -4.37
CA VAL A 18 11.80 -3.11 -3.68
C VAL A 18 11.38 -1.93 -4.57
N GLY A 19 10.86 -2.17 -5.78
CA GLY A 19 10.36 -1.11 -6.67
C GLY A 19 11.38 -0.46 -7.63
N LYS A 20 12.59 -1.02 -7.79
CA LYS A 20 13.62 -0.48 -8.70
C LYS A 20 13.13 -0.30 -10.14
N THR A 21 12.53 -1.35 -10.71
CA THR A 21 11.98 -1.34 -12.09
C THR A 21 10.91 -0.26 -12.25
N THR A 22 9.96 -0.18 -11.32
CA THR A 22 8.90 0.83 -11.31
C THR A 22 9.47 2.25 -11.22
N LEU A 23 10.49 2.46 -10.38
CA LEU A 23 11.16 3.76 -10.26
C LEU A 23 11.86 4.18 -11.56
N LEU A 24 12.54 3.25 -12.24
CA LEU A 24 13.27 3.53 -13.47
C LEU A 24 12.36 3.72 -14.69
N GLN A 25 11.27 2.96 -14.79
CA GLN A 25 10.28 3.11 -15.87
C GLN A 25 9.52 4.42 -15.80
N ASN A 26 9.34 4.97 -14.59
CA ASN A 26 8.70 6.27 -14.35
C ASN A 26 9.71 7.42 -14.22
N LEU A 27 11.00 7.17 -14.49
CA LEU A 27 12.03 8.19 -14.39
C LEU A 27 11.89 9.20 -15.54
N THR A 28 11.74 10.47 -15.19
CA THR A 28 11.78 11.58 -16.15
C THR A 28 13.06 12.39 -15.95
N LEU A 29 13.75 12.69 -17.04
CA LEU A 29 14.93 13.55 -17.07
C LEU A 29 14.51 15.02 -16.88
N ALA A 30 15.44 15.92 -16.53
CA ALA A 30 15.09 17.33 -16.30
C ALA A 30 14.63 18.08 -17.55
N ASN A 31 14.91 17.55 -18.74
CA ASN A 31 14.38 18.06 -20.00
C ASN A 31 12.98 17.52 -20.33
N GLY A 32 12.37 16.72 -19.45
CA GLY A 32 11.05 16.11 -19.65
C GLY A 32 11.05 14.79 -20.43
N GLU A 33 12.20 14.37 -20.97
CA GLU A 33 12.31 13.11 -21.72
C GLU A 33 12.45 11.91 -20.77
N ARG A 34 12.10 10.71 -21.26
CA ARG A 34 12.34 9.46 -20.55
C ARG A 34 13.61 8.79 -21.08
N PRO A 35 14.45 8.24 -20.19
CA PRO A 35 15.60 7.46 -20.64
C PRO A 35 15.12 6.19 -21.34
N GLU A 36 15.88 5.72 -22.32
CA GLU A 36 15.56 4.47 -23.01
C GLU A 36 15.83 3.29 -22.07
N TYR A 37 14.90 2.34 -22.02
CA TYR A 37 14.90 1.26 -21.04
C TYR A 37 15.21 -0.09 -21.67
N PHE A 38 16.34 -0.70 -21.27
CA PHE A 38 16.75 -2.04 -21.70
C PHE A 38 16.78 -2.98 -20.50
N SER A 39 16.06 -4.10 -20.56
CA SER A 39 16.07 -5.12 -19.49
C SER A 39 16.67 -6.44 -19.96
N PHE A 40 17.79 -6.83 -19.35
CA PHE A 40 18.45 -8.11 -19.66
C PHE A 40 17.73 -9.34 -19.11
N SER A 41 16.78 -9.17 -18.18
CA SER A 41 15.94 -10.28 -17.71
C SER A 41 14.84 -10.66 -18.68
N THR A 42 14.23 -9.69 -19.36
CA THR A 42 13.11 -9.91 -20.29
C THR A 42 13.57 -10.03 -21.74
N ASP A 43 14.53 -9.20 -22.16
CA ASP A 43 15.08 -9.21 -23.52
C ASP A 43 16.38 -10.01 -23.58
N ARG A 44 16.24 -11.32 -23.84
CA ARG A 44 17.38 -12.22 -24.00
C ARG A 44 18.15 -12.00 -25.29
N GLU A 45 17.57 -11.37 -26.30
CA GLU A 45 18.25 -11.06 -27.56
C GLU A 45 19.23 -9.89 -27.36
N SER A 46 18.79 -8.82 -26.71
CA SER A 46 19.66 -7.72 -26.29
C SER A 46 20.81 -8.20 -25.42
N LEU A 47 20.55 -9.08 -24.43
CA LEU A 47 21.62 -9.66 -23.61
C LEU A 47 22.61 -10.49 -24.44
N ARG A 48 22.15 -11.27 -25.43
CA ARG A 48 23.03 -12.04 -26.32
C ARG A 48 23.86 -11.12 -27.21
N ALA A 49 23.27 -10.06 -27.75
CA ALA A 49 23.97 -9.06 -28.55
C ALA A 49 25.04 -8.36 -27.72
N ALA A 50 24.68 -7.90 -26.51
CA ALA A 50 25.60 -7.28 -25.57
C ALA A 50 26.74 -8.23 -25.16
N LYS A 51 26.48 -9.54 -24.99
CA LYS A 51 27.55 -10.52 -24.70
C LYS A 51 28.49 -10.80 -25.86
N ARG A 52 28.03 -10.61 -27.10
CA ARG A 52 28.83 -10.86 -28.31
C ARG A 52 29.87 -9.75 -28.53
N ASP A 53 29.45 -8.50 -28.46
CA ASP A 53 30.34 -7.34 -28.49
C ASP A 53 29.82 -6.25 -27.52
N PRO A 54 30.24 -6.28 -26.24
CA PRO A 54 29.76 -5.35 -25.23
C PRO A 54 30.08 -3.89 -25.53
N GLN A 55 31.25 -3.60 -26.10
CA GLN A 55 31.67 -2.22 -26.34
C GLN A 55 30.90 -1.63 -27.51
N GLU A 56 30.74 -2.38 -28.60
CA GLU A 56 29.96 -1.93 -29.75
C GLU A 56 28.49 -1.72 -29.36
N TRP A 57 27.90 -2.65 -28.62
CA TRP A 57 26.51 -2.54 -28.15
C TRP A 57 26.31 -1.29 -27.26
N LEU A 58 27.15 -1.11 -26.24
CA LEU A 58 27.07 0.06 -25.34
C LEU A 58 27.30 1.38 -26.08
N SER A 59 28.16 1.40 -27.10
CA SER A 59 28.44 2.63 -27.87
C SER A 59 27.29 3.08 -28.77
N ARG A 60 26.36 2.17 -29.11
CA ARG A 60 25.18 2.46 -29.95
C ARG A 60 23.96 2.90 -29.16
N LEU A 61 23.96 2.69 -27.85
CA LEU A 61 22.86 3.11 -26.99
C LEU A 61 22.73 4.63 -27.01
N PRO A 62 21.51 5.18 -27.00
CA PRO A 62 21.31 6.61 -26.86
C PRO A 62 21.87 7.18 -25.56
N ASN A 63 21.96 8.51 -25.49
CA ASN A 63 22.33 9.15 -24.25
C ASN A 63 21.21 8.98 -23.22
N TYR A 64 21.56 8.70 -21.96
CA TYR A 64 20.64 8.31 -20.89
C TYR A 64 19.89 6.99 -21.18
N SER A 65 20.64 5.89 -21.22
CA SER A 65 20.04 4.55 -21.26
C SER A 65 20.06 3.88 -19.89
N VAL A 66 18.94 3.26 -19.55
CA VAL A 66 18.81 2.35 -18.41
C VAL A 66 19.13 0.94 -18.87
N ILE A 67 20.03 0.27 -18.17
CA ILE A 67 20.33 -1.16 -18.33
C ILE A 67 19.92 -1.85 -17.03
N ASP A 68 18.76 -2.49 -17.07
CA ASP A 68 18.21 -3.26 -15.95
C ASP A 68 18.74 -4.69 -15.94
N GLU A 69 18.96 -5.21 -14.74
CA GLU A 69 19.69 -6.45 -14.46
C GLU A 69 21.09 -6.48 -15.12
N ALA A 70 21.79 -5.34 -15.07
CA ALA A 70 23.11 -5.13 -15.69
C ALA A 70 24.18 -6.13 -15.23
N GLN A 71 24.03 -6.71 -14.03
CA GLN A 71 24.93 -7.75 -13.52
C GLN A 71 24.92 -9.05 -14.35
N LEU A 72 23.93 -9.25 -15.24
CA LEU A 72 23.88 -10.39 -16.15
C LEU A 72 24.90 -10.30 -17.30
N LEU A 73 25.46 -9.11 -17.54
CA LEU A 73 26.55 -8.87 -18.48
C LEU A 73 27.90 -8.99 -17.74
N PRO A 74 28.74 -9.98 -18.07
CA PRO A 74 30.08 -10.11 -17.49
C PRO A 74 30.90 -8.84 -17.70
N ASP A 75 31.69 -8.46 -16.68
CA ASP A 75 32.63 -7.33 -16.74
C ASP A 75 32.00 -6.00 -17.18
N VAL A 76 30.68 -5.83 -16.96
CA VAL A 76 29.91 -4.65 -17.40
C VAL A 76 30.54 -3.33 -16.96
N THR A 77 31.10 -3.26 -15.75
CA THR A 77 31.74 -2.03 -15.25
C THR A 77 32.99 -1.65 -16.04
N GLN A 78 33.77 -2.63 -16.50
CA GLN A 78 34.94 -2.41 -17.35
C GLN A 78 34.51 -1.96 -18.75
N HIS A 79 33.46 -2.57 -19.31
CA HIS A 79 32.94 -2.21 -20.62
C HIS A 79 32.34 -0.79 -20.63
N VAL A 80 31.54 -0.45 -19.62
CA VAL A 80 30.99 0.91 -19.45
C VAL A 80 32.12 1.92 -19.28
N LYS A 81 33.15 1.62 -18.47
CA LYS A 81 34.34 2.49 -18.32
C LYS A 81 34.98 2.80 -19.67
N ALA A 82 35.16 1.79 -20.51
CA ALA A 82 35.81 1.95 -21.83
C ALA A 82 35.01 2.87 -22.76
N VAL A 83 33.67 2.87 -22.67
CA VAL A 83 32.82 3.75 -23.47
C VAL A 83 32.84 5.17 -22.93
N VAL A 84 32.62 5.36 -21.63
CA VAL A 84 32.56 6.71 -21.03
C VAL A 84 33.91 7.46 -21.07
N ASP A 85 35.04 6.75 -21.14
CA ASP A 85 36.37 7.38 -21.25
C ASP A 85 36.72 7.80 -22.70
N ARG A 86 36.00 7.31 -23.72
CA ARG A 86 36.32 7.55 -25.15
C ARG A 86 35.51 8.67 -25.80
N VAL A 87 34.30 8.93 -25.31
CA VAL A 87 33.37 9.86 -25.97
C VAL A 87 33.50 11.24 -25.32
N GLU A 88 33.91 12.25 -26.09
CA GLU A 88 34.03 13.65 -25.63
C GLU A 88 32.67 14.28 -25.28
N ASP A 89 31.57 13.72 -25.82
CA ASP A 89 30.18 14.01 -25.43
C ASP A 89 29.63 12.97 -24.44
N LYS A 90 29.08 13.47 -23.33
CA LYS A 90 28.79 12.78 -22.08
C LYS A 90 27.68 11.71 -22.20
N HIS A 91 27.98 10.54 -22.77
CA HIS A 91 27.11 9.36 -22.66
C HIS A 91 26.89 9.04 -21.18
N ARG A 92 25.62 9.01 -20.78
CA ARG A 92 25.21 8.72 -19.41
C ARG A 92 24.48 7.39 -19.34
N PHE A 93 24.93 6.55 -18.42
CA PHE A 93 24.33 5.23 -18.18
C PHE A 93 23.68 5.19 -16.80
N ILE A 94 22.53 4.52 -16.73
CA ILE A 94 21.88 4.14 -15.49
C ILE A 94 21.88 2.62 -15.43
N LEU A 95 22.69 2.03 -14.56
CA LEU A 95 22.77 0.58 -14.37
C LEU A 95 21.88 0.20 -13.19
N CYS A 96 21.06 -0.84 -13.35
CA CYS A 96 20.23 -1.37 -12.28
C CYS A 96 20.48 -2.87 -12.10
N GLY A 97 20.42 -3.33 -10.85
CA GLY A 97 20.65 -4.74 -10.55
C GLY A 97 20.10 -5.19 -9.21
N SER A 98 19.62 -6.44 -9.18
CA SER A 98 19.21 -7.11 -7.95
C SER A 98 20.34 -7.82 -7.19
N ALA A 99 21.56 -7.79 -7.76
CA ALA A 99 22.81 -8.13 -7.09
C ALA A 99 23.87 -7.07 -7.42
N GLY A 100 24.93 -7.01 -6.61
CA GLY A 100 26.01 -6.03 -6.78
C GLY A 100 26.64 -6.05 -8.19
N ILE A 101 26.67 -4.89 -8.85
CA ILE A 101 27.21 -4.69 -10.19
C ILE A 101 28.70 -4.37 -10.11
N GLY A 102 29.53 -5.28 -10.63
CA GLY A 102 30.99 -5.14 -10.67
C GLY A 102 31.67 -5.24 -9.31
N ARG A 103 31.01 -5.86 -8.33
CA ARG A 103 31.52 -6.12 -6.97
C ARG A 103 31.36 -7.59 -6.55
N SER A 104 31.08 -8.47 -7.51
CA SER A 104 30.67 -9.86 -7.29
C SER A 104 31.79 -10.82 -6.89
N ARG A 105 33.05 -10.39 -7.01
CA ARG A 105 34.20 -11.20 -6.63
C ARG A 105 35.07 -10.46 -5.61
N PRO A 106 35.36 -11.07 -4.45
CA PRO A 106 36.30 -10.51 -3.49
C PRO A 106 37.66 -10.23 -4.16
N GLY A 107 38.10 -8.97 -4.11
CA GLY A 107 39.40 -8.54 -4.64
C GLY A 107 39.40 -7.97 -6.06
N GLU A 108 38.26 -7.94 -6.76
CA GLU A 108 38.16 -7.19 -8.04
C GLU A 108 38.05 -5.68 -7.79
N ALA A 109 38.77 -4.91 -8.59
CA ALA A 109 38.73 -3.45 -8.52
C ALA A 109 37.41 -2.93 -9.11
N ASP A 110 36.75 -1.99 -8.43
CA ASP A 110 35.61 -1.28 -9.01
C ASP A 110 36.10 -0.34 -10.12
N TRP A 111 35.97 -0.78 -11.37
CA TRP A 111 36.40 -0.05 -12.57
C TRP A 111 35.72 1.31 -12.73
N LEU A 112 34.55 1.51 -12.13
CA LEU A 112 33.80 2.77 -12.19
C LEU A 112 34.06 3.69 -11.00
N THR A 113 35.08 3.41 -10.18
CA THR A 113 35.53 4.29 -9.10
C THR A 113 35.77 5.71 -9.62
N GLY A 114 35.15 6.70 -8.98
CA GLY A 114 35.22 8.12 -9.37
C GLY A 114 34.45 8.49 -10.64
N ARG A 115 33.76 7.54 -11.29
CA ARG A 115 32.94 7.75 -12.50
C ARG A 115 31.48 7.39 -12.31
N ALA A 116 31.17 6.58 -11.30
CA ALA A 116 29.81 6.21 -10.95
C ALA A 116 29.37 6.78 -9.61
N GLN A 117 28.12 7.24 -9.55
CA GLN A 117 27.39 7.38 -8.29
C GLN A 117 26.62 6.09 -8.05
N ARG A 118 26.78 5.49 -6.87
CA ARG A 118 26.07 4.28 -6.48
C ARG A 118 25.00 4.61 -5.45
N LEU A 119 23.80 4.09 -5.68
CA LEU A 119 22.62 4.28 -4.86
C LEU A 119 22.06 2.90 -4.54
N GLU A 120 21.63 2.70 -3.29
CA GLU A 120 20.93 1.49 -2.88
C GLU A 120 19.46 1.85 -2.62
N LEU A 121 18.54 1.17 -3.30
CA LEU A 121 17.12 1.27 -3.01
C LEU A 121 16.75 0.25 -1.94
N LEU A 122 16.31 0.75 -0.80
CA LEU A 122 15.90 -0.04 0.36
C LEU A 122 14.38 -0.20 0.41
N PRO A 123 13.85 -1.15 1.20
CA PRO A 123 12.43 -1.22 1.49
C PRO A 123 11.91 0.08 2.11
N PHE A 124 10.60 0.34 1.95
CA PHE A 124 9.94 1.52 2.48
C PHE A 124 10.13 1.65 4.00
N THR A 125 10.42 2.87 4.41
CA THR A 125 10.40 3.30 5.80
C THR A 125 8.99 3.67 6.24
N ALA A 126 8.77 3.69 7.56
CA ALA A 126 7.53 4.15 8.16
C ALA A 126 7.23 5.62 7.80
N SER A 127 8.25 6.45 7.62
CA SER A 127 8.10 7.86 7.26
C SER A 127 7.62 8.01 5.81
N GLU A 128 8.17 7.22 4.89
CA GLU A 128 7.68 7.17 3.50
C GLU A 128 6.22 6.67 3.44
N LEU A 129 5.87 5.64 4.21
CA LEU A 129 4.49 5.13 4.29
C LEU A 129 3.52 6.12 4.93
N ALA A 130 4.00 6.98 5.84
CA ALA A 130 3.24 8.08 6.41
C ALA A 130 3.06 9.27 5.44
N GLY A 131 3.60 9.19 4.22
CA GLY A 131 3.49 10.24 3.21
C GLY A 131 4.44 11.41 3.45
N ARG A 132 5.48 11.23 4.27
CA ARG A 132 6.46 12.28 4.53
C ARG A 132 7.26 12.57 3.25
N SER A 133 7.23 13.82 2.82
CA SER A 133 7.88 14.24 1.59
C SER A 133 9.31 14.71 1.85
N LEU A 134 10.22 14.44 0.91
CA LEU A 134 11.58 15.00 0.88
C LEU A 134 11.60 16.54 0.95
N SER A 135 10.48 17.20 0.65
CA SER A 135 10.30 18.66 0.81
C SER A 135 10.45 19.14 2.26
N ASP A 136 10.27 18.26 3.25
CA ASP A 136 10.44 18.61 4.67
C ASP A 136 11.91 18.93 5.00
N GLY A 137 12.86 18.44 4.19
CA GLY A 137 14.25 18.89 4.17
C GLY A 137 15.17 18.27 5.23
N TYR A 138 14.73 17.24 5.96
CA TYR A 138 15.53 16.51 6.93
C TYR A 138 15.11 15.03 7.02
N SER A 139 16.02 14.19 7.49
CA SER A 139 15.80 12.76 7.72
C SER A 139 15.57 12.43 9.19
N LEU A 140 15.18 11.19 9.48
CA LEU A 140 15.15 10.63 10.85
C LEU A 140 16.54 10.73 11.49
N ALA A 141 17.60 10.46 10.73
CA ALA A 141 18.96 10.55 11.24
C ALA A 141 19.31 11.98 11.67
N ASP A 142 18.85 13.00 10.92
CA ASP A 142 18.99 14.39 11.32
C ASP A 142 18.15 14.73 12.56
N ALA A 143 16.92 14.22 12.66
CA ALA A 143 16.06 14.42 13.83
C ALA A 143 16.63 13.76 15.11
N LEU A 144 17.29 12.61 14.99
CA LEU A 144 17.97 11.97 16.12
C LEU A 144 19.12 12.84 16.68
N PHE A 145 19.81 13.61 15.82
CA PHE A 145 20.88 14.51 16.25
C PHE A 145 20.39 15.88 16.72
N TYR A 146 19.43 16.48 15.99
CA TYR A 146 19.08 17.90 16.10
C TYR A 146 17.57 18.16 16.31
N GLY A 147 16.76 17.11 16.38
CA GLY A 147 15.32 17.21 16.63
C GLY A 147 14.99 17.74 18.02
N ASP A 148 13.91 18.52 18.13
CA ASP A 148 13.31 18.81 19.43
C ASP A 148 12.27 17.75 19.77
N TRP A 149 12.59 16.92 20.76
CA TRP A 149 11.74 15.79 21.16
C TRP A 149 10.80 16.15 22.33
N ALA A 150 10.96 17.33 22.93
CA ALA A 150 10.10 17.77 24.02
C ALA A 150 8.63 17.99 23.59
N PRO A 151 8.33 18.62 22.44
CA PRO A 151 6.95 18.79 21.97
C PRO A 151 6.23 17.46 21.73
N ALA A 152 6.96 16.42 21.31
CA ALA A 152 6.40 15.08 21.09
C ALA A 152 5.99 14.38 22.40
N ALA A 153 6.39 14.88 23.57
CA ALA A 153 5.96 14.35 24.88
C ALA A 153 4.49 14.64 25.19
N GLU A 154 3.87 15.61 24.49
CA GLU A 154 2.45 15.95 24.65
C GLU A 154 1.52 15.01 23.87
N GLN A 155 2.03 14.37 22.83
CA GLN A 155 1.30 13.44 21.97
C GLN A 155 1.25 12.03 22.55
N SER A 156 0.26 11.24 22.12
CA SER A 156 0.05 9.86 22.56
C SER A 156 0.04 8.92 21.36
N PHE A 157 0.91 7.91 21.41
CA PHE A 157 1.17 6.91 20.36
C PHE A 157 0.76 5.53 20.86
N ALA A 158 -0.46 5.40 21.39
CA ALA A 158 -0.96 4.10 21.82
C ALA A 158 -1.11 3.18 20.60
N SER A 159 -0.52 1.98 20.66
CA SER A 159 -0.71 0.92 19.67
C SER A 159 -1.00 -0.39 20.36
N SER A 160 -1.78 -1.26 19.71
CA SER A 160 -1.95 -2.63 20.15
C SER A 160 -0.72 -3.48 19.78
N ASP A 161 -0.55 -4.61 20.47
CA ASP A 161 0.46 -5.62 20.08
C ASP A 161 0.19 -6.13 18.66
N ALA A 162 -1.06 -6.20 18.23
CA ALA A 162 -1.42 -6.63 16.87
C ALA A 162 -0.90 -5.66 15.81
N ASP A 163 -0.95 -4.36 16.06
CA ASP A 163 -0.43 -3.33 15.15
C ASP A 163 1.08 -3.44 15.00
N LEU A 164 1.80 -3.60 16.13
CA LEU A 164 3.24 -3.82 16.11
C LEU A 164 3.60 -5.09 15.32
N ILE A 165 2.93 -6.20 15.61
CA ILE A 165 3.18 -7.47 14.92
C ILE A 165 2.91 -7.34 13.42
N ALA A 166 1.87 -6.60 13.01
CA ALA A 166 1.59 -6.32 11.60
C ALA A 166 2.75 -5.54 10.95
N VAL A 167 3.21 -4.45 11.58
CA VAL A 167 4.35 -3.65 11.08
C VAL A 167 5.60 -4.52 10.90
N LEU A 168 5.95 -5.32 11.91
CA LEU A 168 7.13 -6.19 11.84
C LEU A 168 7.00 -7.27 10.76
N ARG A 169 5.80 -7.79 10.56
CA ARG A 169 5.51 -8.91 9.64
C ARG A 169 5.46 -8.47 8.17
N TYR A 170 4.90 -7.31 7.89
CA TYR A 170 4.84 -6.77 6.51
C TYR A 170 6.14 -6.08 6.11
N GLY A 171 6.89 -5.52 7.07
CA GLY A 171 8.13 -4.80 6.79
C GLY A 171 7.89 -3.60 5.87
N GLY A 172 8.86 -3.31 5.01
CA GLY A 172 8.83 -2.22 4.02
C GLY A 172 8.73 -2.70 2.58
N MET A 173 8.44 -3.98 2.33
CA MET A 173 8.35 -4.49 0.96
C MET A 173 7.10 -3.92 0.28
N PRO A 174 7.21 -3.26 -0.90
CA PRO A 174 6.08 -2.58 -1.54
C PRO A 174 4.85 -3.46 -1.75
N SER A 175 5.05 -4.72 -2.14
CA SER A 175 4.00 -5.71 -2.37
C SER A 175 3.23 -6.10 -1.09
N LEU A 176 3.76 -5.80 0.09
CA LEU A 176 3.21 -6.17 1.39
C LEU A 176 2.69 -4.96 2.18
N CYS A 177 3.45 -3.85 2.19
CA CYS A 177 3.17 -2.71 3.05
C CYS A 177 2.27 -1.64 2.41
N ILE A 178 2.09 -1.66 1.08
CA ILE A 178 1.22 -0.71 0.37
C ILE A 178 -0.18 -1.32 0.21
N PRO A 179 -1.23 -0.70 0.80
CA PRO A 179 -2.60 -1.23 0.70
C PRO A 179 -3.12 -1.31 -0.74
N GLY A 180 -3.36 -2.54 -1.20
CA GLY A 180 -3.86 -2.83 -2.55
C GLY A 180 -2.77 -3.00 -3.62
N ALA A 181 -1.48 -2.95 -3.26
CA ALA A 181 -0.39 -3.20 -4.22
C ALA A 181 -0.31 -4.67 -4.67
N ASN A 182 -0.80 -5.61 -3.87
CA ASN A 182 -0.94 -7.02 -4.25
C ASN A 182 -2.28 -7.58 -3.74
N PRO A 183 -3.38 -7.43 -4.49
CA PRO A 183 -4.71 -7.88 -4.08
C PRO A 183 -4.82 -9.41 -3.88
N GLY A 184 -3.88 -10.19 -4.43
CA GLY A 184 -3.80 -11.64 -4.24
C GLY A 184 -3.39 -12.09 -2.83
N ILE A 185 -2.86 -11.18 -1.99
CA ILE A 185 -2.48 -11.46 -0.61
C ILE A 185 -3.67 -11.14 0.31
N ILE A 186 -4.41 -12.18 0.71
CA ILE A 186 -5.59 -12.07 1.58
C ILE A 186 -5.38 -12.69 2.97
N ASN A 187 -4.28 -13.41 3.19
CA ASN A 187 -3.95 -14.01 4.48
C ASN A 187 -2.44 -14.18 4.71
N LEU A 188 -2.09 -14.57 5.95
CA LEU A 188 -0.70 -14.77 6.38
C LEU A 188 0.06 -15.83 5.57
N ALA A 189 -0.61 -16.91 5.17
CA ALA A 189 0.06 -17.98 4.43
C ALA A 189 0.54 -17.48 3.05
N GLN A 190 -0.24 -16.63 2.40
CA GLN A 190 0.15 -16.01 1.13
C GLN A 190 1.25 -14.96 1.30
N VAL A 191 1.21 -14.16 2.39
CA VAL A 191 2.34 -13.28 2.74
C VAL A 191 3.63 -14.10 2.84
N ASN A 192 3.62 -15.17 3.62
CA ASN A 192 4.78 -16.03 3.79
C ASN A 192 5.21 -16.70 2.47
N GLN A 193 4.27 -17.17 1.65
CA GLN A 193 4.57 -17.77 0.35
C GLN A 193 5.20 -16.77 -0.63
N GLN A 194 4.70 -15.52 -0.65
CA GLN A 194 5.23 -14.44 -1.46
C GLN A 194 6.68 -14.13 -1.04
N VAL A 195 6.89 -13.87 0.24
CA VAL A 195 8.22 -13.56 0.80
C VAL A 195 9.20 -14.71 0.53
N PHE A 196 8.77 -15.96 0.73
CA PHE A 196 9.57 -17.15 0.44
C PHE A 196 9.98 -17.20 -1.04
N SER A 197 9.04 -16.98 -1.95
CA SER A 197 9.29 -17.02 -3.38
C SER A 197 10.26 -15.92 -3.82
N GLU A 198 10.10 -14.70 -3.30
CA GLU A 198 11.01 -13.58 -3.56
C GLU A 198 12.42 -13.83 -3.00
N ASN A 199 12.52 -14.46 -1.82
CA ASN A 199 13.80 -14.88 -1.23
C ASN A 199 14.48 -15.94 -2.12
N GLU A 200 13.76 -16.98 -2.56
CA GLU A 200 14.30 -18.01 -3.45
C GLU A 200 14.77 -17.44 -4.79
N MET A 201 14.01 -16.51 -5.37
CA MET A 201 14.40 -15.79 -6.59
C MET A 201 15.68 -14.96 -6.37
N SER A 202 15.82 -14.32 -5.21
CA SER A 202 17.04 -13.59 -4.83
C SER A 202 18.22 -14.54 -4.58
N LEU A 203 17.98 -15.76 -4.09
CA LEU A 203 18.97 -16.82 -3.95
C LEU A 203 19.33 -17.55 -5.25
N GLY A 204 18.68 -17.23 -6.37
CA GLY A 204 18.85 -17.88 -7.67
C GLY A 204 20.27 -18.36 -8.03
N ARG A 205 20.35 -19.57 -8.60
CA ARG A 205 21.59 -20.32 -8.83
C ARG A 205 22.64 -19.55 -9.64
N GLU A 206 22.23 -18.80 -10.65
CA GLU A 206 23.10 -18.03 -11.57
C GLU A 206 22.61 -16.58 -11.73
N LEU A 207 22.33 -15.92 -10.60
CA LEU A 207 21.95 -14.50 -10.61
C LEU A 207 23.09 -13.59 -11.11
N VAL A 208 24.34 -14.04 -10.92
CA VAL A 208 25.55 -13.39 -11.43
C VAL A 208 26.34 -14.40 -12.28
N PRO A 209 26.74 -14.06 -13.51
CA PRO A 209 27.52 -14.94 -14.37
C PRO A 209 28.80 -15.46 -13.72
N GLY A 210 28.99 -16.79 -13.72
CA GLY A 210 30.17 -17.43 -13.13
C GLY A 210 30.14 -17.56 -11.60
N GLN A 211 29.06 -17.14 -10.93
CA GLN A 211 28.86 -17.31 -9.49
C GLN A 211 27.75 -18.35 -9.23
N ALA A 212 28.06 -19.64 -9.43
CA ALA A 212 27.10 -20.70 -9.16
C ALA A 212 26.84 -20.87 -7.65
N VAL A 213 25.56 -20.81 -7.26
CA VAL A 213 25.11 -20.89 -5.86
C VAL A 213 24.31 -22.16 -5.62
N ASP A 214 24.72 -22.94 -4.62
CA ASP A 214 23.86 -23.98 -4.04
C ASP A 214 22.80 -23.30 -3.18
N ILE A 215 21.58 -23.24 -3.71
CA ILE A 215 20.43 -22.55 -3.10
C ILE A 215 20.09 -23.16 -1.74
N LEU A 216 20.22 -24.48 -1.58
CA LEU A 216 19.87 -25.15 -0.32
C LEU A 216 20.82 -24.72 0.81
N ARG A 217 22.13 -24.64 0.51
CA ARG A 217 23.13 -24.15 1.47
C ARG A 217 22.97 -22.67 1.76
N ALA A 218 22.70 -21.85 0.73
CA ALA A 218 22.49 -20.42 0.90
C ALA A 218 21.25 -20.14 1.77
N ARG A 219 20.14 -20.85 1.51
CA ARG A 219 18.92 -20.77 2.32
C ARG A 219 19.15 -21.25 3.75
N ALA A 220 19.81 -22.39 3.94
CA ALA A 220 20.09 -22.91 5.27
C ALA A 220 20.94 -21.92 6.10
N LEU A 221 21.92 -21.25 5.46
CA LEU A 221 22.69 -20.21 6.12
C LEU A 221 21.86 -18.96 6.43
N LEU A 222 21.01 -18.51 5.49
CA LEU A 222 20.09 -17.41 5.72
C LEU A 222 19.17 -17.72 6.91
N ASP A 223 18.52 -18.88 6.92
CA ASP A 223 17.63 -19.32 8.01
C ASP A 223 18.34 -19.45 9.37
N ALA A 224 19.60 -19.89 9.38
CA ALA A 224 20.39 -19.97 10.61
C ALA A 224 20.79 -18.59 11.14
N LEU A 225 21.06 -17.64 10.23
CA LEU A 225 21.32 -16.25 10.57
C LEU A 225 20.07 -15.57 11.14
N LEU A 226 18.94 -15.73 10.46
CA LEU A 226 17.67 -15.07 10.79
C LEU A 226 16.93 -15.69 11.98
N ALA A 227 17.39 -16.83 12.48
CA ALA A 227 16.96 -17.35 13.78
C ALA A 227 17.35 -16.41 14.95
N TYR A 228 18.33 -15.53 14.73
CA TYR A 228 18.79 -14.53 15.70
C TYR A 228 19.01 -13.19 14.97
N PRO A 229 17.93 -12.49 14.56
CA PRO A 229 18.06 -11.21 13.86
C PRO A 229 18.71 -10.18 14.80
N GLY A 230 19.61 -9.35 14.27
CA GLY A 230 20.48 -8.52 15.11
C GLY A 230 21.52 -9.32 15.91
N GLY A 231 21.80 -10.58 15.56
CA GLY A 231 22.82 -11.37 16.24
C GLY A 231 24.25 -10.95 15.86
N ILE A 232 25.18 -10.98 16.82
CA ILE A 232 26.62 -10.88 16.52
C ILE A 232 27.06 -12.16 15.80
N LEU A 233 27.71 -11.98 14.65
CA LEU A 233 28.12 -13.06 13.78
C LEU A 233 29.16 -13.97 14.44
N ASN A 234 28.85 -15.26 14.51
CA ASN A 234 29.79 -16.31 14.88
C ASN A 234 29.89 -17.34 13.74
N LYS A 235 30.91 -17.18 12.90
CA LYS A 235 31.11 -18.05 11.71
C LYS A 235 31.40 -19.50 12.09
N ASP A 236 32.11 -19.74 13.19
CA ASP A 236 32.43 -21.10 13.67
C ASP A 236 31.17 -21.82 14.15
N ARG A 237 30.28 -21.12 14.86
CA ARG A 237 28.99 -21.69 15.28
C ARG A 237 28.14 -22.08 14.08
N LEU A 238 28.00 -21.18 13.10
CA LEU A 238 27.25 -21.43 11.87
C LEU A 238 27.85 -22.57 11.04
N ALA A 239 29.19 -22.62 10.92
CA ALA A 239 29.91 -23.69 10.25
C ALA A 239 29.61 -25.07 10.87
N ASN A 240 29.66 -25.15 12.21
CA ASN A 240 29.36 -26.38 12.94
C ASN A 240 27.89 -26.80 12.82
N GLU A 241 26.96 -25.85 12.98
CA GLU A 241 25.51 -26.10 12.89
C GLU A 241 25.11 -26.61 11.49
N LEU A 242 25.65 -26.00 10.45
CA LEU A 242 25.31 -26.29 9.06
C LEU A 242 26.19 -27.38 8.42
N LYS A 243 27.18 -27.89 9.16
CA LYS A 243 28.20 -28.83 8.65
C LYS A 243 28.89 -28.33 7.38
N MET A 244 29.26 -27.05 7.40
CA MET A 244 29.99 -26.35 6.34
C MET A 244 31.35 -25.91 6.88
N ASP A 245 32.38 -25.82 6.04
CA ASP A 245 33.62 -25.20 6.48
C ASP A 245 33.45 -23.67 6.62
N VAL A 246 34.24 -23.06 7.50
CA VAL A 246 34.14 -21.62 7.85
C VAL A 246 34.36 -20.72 6.64
N ARG A 247 35.22 -21.13 5.67
CA ARG A 247 35.46 -20.36 4.44
C ARG A 247 34.22 -20.40 3.54
N THR A 248 33.55 -21.54 3.44
CA THR A 248 32.29 -21.68 2.73
C THR A 248 31.19 -20.84 3.37
N VAL A 249 31.07 -20.82 4.71
CA VAL A 249 30.15 -19.90 5.41
C VAL A 249 30.46 -18.44 5.05
N GLY A 250 31.73 -18.04 5.09
CA GLY A 250 32.16 -16.70 4.68
C GLY A 250 31.72 -16.35 3.25
N ARG A 251 31.98 -17.24 2.29
CA ARG A 251 31.58 -17.07 0.90
C ARG A 251 30.06 -16.89 0.74
N TYR A 252 29.24 -17.68 1.43
CA TYR A 252 27.79 -17.53 1.34
C TYR A 252 27.28 -16.27 2.06
N LEU A 253 27.92 -15.82 3.14
CA LEU A 253 27.58 -14.52 3.74
C LEU A 253 27.84 -13.35 2.78
N ASP A 254 28.96 -13.41 2.05
CA ASP A 254 29.28 -12.41 1.03
C ASP A 254 28.20 -12.41 -0.07
N ILE A 255 27.79 -13.61 -0.53
CA ILE A 255 26.70 -13.78 -1.51
C ILE A 255 25.36 -13.20 -1.00
N LEU A 256 24.98 -13.50 0.24
CA LEU A 256 23.72 -13.00 0.82
C LEU A 256 23.73 -11.46 0.95
N THR A 257 24.90 -10.89 1.25
CA THR A 257 25.08 -9.43 1.33
C THR A 257 25.05 -8.79 -0.05
N GLU A 258 25.73 -9.37 -1.04
CA GLU A 258 25.75 -8.93 -2.43
C GLU A 258 24.34 -8.93 -3.07
N ARG A 259 23.47 -9.83 -2.60
CA ARG A 259 22.09 -9.99 -3.07
C ARG A 259 21.08 -9.22 -2.22
N PHE A 260 21.55 -8.34 -1.34
CA PHE A 260 20.73 -7.46 -0.52
C PHE A 260 19.68 -8.19 0.32
N LEU A 261 20.01 -9.41 0.80
CA LEU A 261 19.17 -10.14 1.74
C LEU A 261 19.51 -9.78 3.19
N VAL A 262 20.79 -9.51 3.45
CA VAL A 262 21.32 -9.16 4.77
C VAL A 262 22.35 -8.05 4.66
N TYR A 263 22.59 -7.36 5.77
CA TYR A 263 23.69 -6.40 5.92
C TYR A 263 24.30 -6.52 7.31
N SER A 264 25.47 -5.89 7.48
CA SER A 264 26.25 -5.99 8.71
C SER A 264 26.52 -4.63 9.32
N LEU A 265 26.37 -4.51 10.64
CA LEU A 265 26.78 -3.36 11.43
C LEU A 265 28.12 -3.65 12.12
N ALA A 266 29.07 -2.74 11.96
CA ALA A 266 30.38 -2.85 12.61
C ALA A 266 30.30 -2.43 14.08
N ASN A 267 31.17 -3.00 14.91
CA ASN A 267 31.29 -2.58 16.31
C ASN A 267 32.15 -1.30 16.40
N PHE A 268 31.54 -0.18 16.78
CA PHE A 268 32.21 1.12 16.89
C PHE A 268 33.01 1.33 18.18
N ARG A 269 33.45 0.24 18.82
CA ARG A 269 34.34 0.30 19.97
C ARG A 269 35.77 0.69 19.56
N GLY A 270 36.31 1.70 20.24
CA GLY A 270 37.71 2.10 20.18
C GLY A 270 38.13 2.82 18.90
N SER A 271 39.41 2.72 18.54
CA SER A 271 39.98 3.31 17.31
C SER A 271 39.40 2.71 16.03
N ALA A 272 39.53 3.41 14.88
CA ALA A 272 39.17 2.86 13.56
C ALA A 272 39.79 1.46 13.30
N ALA A 273 41.00 1.20 13.80
CA ALA A 273 41.68 -0.10 13.68
C ALA A 273 41.11 -1.21 14.60
N SER A 274 40.37 -0.88 15.66
CA SER A 274 39.63 -1.87 16.47
C SER A 274 38.25 -2.16 15.91
N VAL A 275 37.62 -1.20 15.21
CA VAL A 275 36.33 -1.39 14.53
C VAL A 275 36.40 -2.55 13.53
N GLY A 276 37.45 -2.61 12.70
CA GLY A 276 37.63 -3.69 11.72
C GLY A 276 37.93 -5.08 12.31
N ARG A 277 38.18 -5.18 13.63
CA ARG A 277 38.45 -6.46 14.33
C ARG A 277 37.25 -6.99 15.10
N GLY A 278 36.23 -6.16 15.33
CA GLY A 278 35.01 -6.59 16.01
C GLY A 278 34.16 -7.51 15.13
N ALA A 279 33.56 -8.54 15.71
CA ALA A 279 32.57 -9.35 15.00
C ALA A 279 31.36 -8.46 14.64
N PRO A 280 30.85 -8.48 13.40
CA PRO A 280 29.73 -7.64 13.01
C PRO A 280 28.40 -8.15 13.56
N LYS A 281 27.43 -7.26 13.73
CA LYS A 281 26.03 -7.57 14.02
C LYS A 281 25.26 -7.69 12.70
N MET A 282 24.48 -8.75 12.51
CA MET A 282 23.86 -9.06 11.20
C MET A 282 22.35 -8.80 11.24
N HIS A 283 21.84 -8.12 10.22
CA HIS A 283 20.43 -7.78 10.07
C HIS A 283 19.91 -8.20 8.70
N ALA A 284 18.65 -8.60 8.61
CA ALA A 284 17.95 -8.73 7.34
C ALA A 284 17.63 -7.35 6.77
N VAL A 285 17.68 -7.21 5.45
CA VAL A 285 17.30 -5.96 4.77
C VAL A 285 15.81 -5.63 4.99
N ASP A 286 14.97 -6.64 5.24
CA ASP A 286 13.56 -6.47 5.56
C ASP A 286 13.09 -7.49 6.63
N THR A 287 12.18 -7.08 7.51
CA THR A 287 11.68 -7.93 8.61
C THR A 287 10.67 -8.99 8.18
N SER A 288 10.00 -8.83 7.02
CA SER A 288 9.13 -9.87 6.47
C SER A 288 9.90 -11.17 6.19
N THR A 289 11.14 -11.06 5.71
CA THR A 289 12.05 -12.20 5.50
C THR A 289 12.40 -12.92 6.80
N VAL A 290 12.55 -12.18 7.90
CA VAL A 290 12.77 -12.78 9.22
C VAL A 290 11.51 -13.51 9.69
N CYS A 291 10.35 -12.87 9.56
CA CYS A 291 9.06 -13.44 9.97
C CYS A 291 8.70 -14.70 9.18
N GLU A 292 8.93 -14.70 7.86
CA GLU A 292 8.74 -15.88 7.01
C GLU A 292 9.67 -17.02 7.44
N SER A 293 10.96 -16.75 7.61
CA SER A 293 11.95 -17.77 7.99
C SER A 293 11.62 -18.41 9.34
N LEU A 294 11.22 -17.61 10.32
CA LEU A 294 10.75 -18.08 11.63
C LEU A 294 9.46 -18.90 11.50
N SER A 295 8.47 -18.42 10.74
CA SER A 295 7.19 -19.10 10.55
C SER A 295 7.36 -20.49 9.94
N ARG A 296 8.23 -20.62 8.94
CA ARG A 296 8.53 -21.90 8.29
C ARG A 296 9.25 -22.90 9.22
N ARG A 297 9.89 -22.40 10.28
CA ARG A 297 10.48 -23.19 11.37
C ARG A 297 9.51 -23.44 12.52
N GLY A 298 8.25 -23.03 12.38
CA GLY A 298 7.20 -23.22 13.39
C GLY A 298 7.21 -22.19 14.53
N HIS A 299 7.85 -21.03 14.33
CA HIS A 299 7.90 -19.94 15.31
C HIS A 299 7.04 -18.76 14.83
N ASP A 300 6.12 -18.28 15.66
CA ASP A 300 5.39 -17.03 15.42
C ASP A 300 5.85 -15.96 16.41
N ILE A 301 6.27 -14.81 15.88
CA ILE A 301 6.70 -13.64 16.66
C ILE A 301 5.61 -13.14 17.62
N SER A 302 4.32 -13.38 17.32
CA SER A 302 3.20 -13.04 18.21
C SER A 302 3.23 -13.81 19.54
N SER A 303 3.86 -14.99 19.55
CA SER A 303 3.87 -15.92 20.67
C SER A 303 5.17 -15.87 21.49
N PHE A 304 6.21 -15.19 20.98
CA PHE A 304 7.55 -15.18 21.58
C PHE A 304 8.09 -13.75 21.72
N PRO A 305 7.85 -13.07 22.86
CA PRO A 305 8.25 -11.67 23.06
C PRO A 305 9.75 -11.40 22.87
N ALA A 306 10.62 -12.33 23.26
CA ALA A 306 12.06 -12.18 23.06
C ALA A 306 12.43 -12.10 21.56
N THR A 307 11.82 -12.95 20.74
CA THR A 307 12.01 -12.95 19.29
C THR A 307 11.40 -11.70 18.66
N ALA A 308 10.20 -11.30 19.07
CA ALA A 308 9.58 -10.05 18.63
C ALA A 308 10.45 -8.82 18.93
N GLY A 309 11.12 -8.79 20.08
CA GLY A 309 12.08 -7.74 20.43
C GLY A 309 13.29 -7.68 19.48
N GLN A 310 13.84 -8.83 19.08
CA GLN A 310 14.94 -8.89 18.11
C GLN A 310 14.49 -8.50 16.69
N VAL A 311 13.26 -8.86 16.30
CA VAL A 311 12.68 -8.41 15.02
C VAL A 311 12.42 -6.91 15.03
N LEU A 312 11.95 -6.35 16.15
CA LEU A 312 11.82 -4.91 16.33
C LEU A 312 13.17 -4.20 16.23
N GLU A 313 14.23 -4.74 16.82
CA GLU A 313 15.58 -4.20 16.66
C GLU A 313 16.01 -4.16 15.18
N ASN A 314 15.77 -5.24 14.44
CA ASN A 314 16.03 -5.27 12.99
C ASN A 314 15.17 -4.24 12.24
N TRP A 315 13.91 -4.07 12.61
CA TRP A 315 13.04 -3.09 11.98
C TRP A 315 13.55 -1.66 12.19
N VAL A 316 13.92 -1.29 13.43
CA VAL A 316 14.50 0.03 13.76
C VAL A 316 15.81 0.26 13.00
N ALA A 317 16.66 -0.77 12.91
CA ALA A 317 17.90 -0.69 12.14
C ALA A 317 17.63 -0.38 10.66
N ASN A 318 16.60 -0.99 10.06
CA ASN A 318 16.20 -0.74 8.68
C ASN A 318 15.69 0.70 8.48
N GLN A 319 14.89 1.23 9.42
CA GLN A 319 14.41 2.61 9.36
C GLN A 319 15.57 3.61 9.31
N ILE A 320 16.50 3.50 10.27
CA ILE A 320 17.64 4.42 10.39
C ILE A 320 18.58 4.28 9.20
N ARG A 321 18.87 3.04 8.76
CA ARG A 321 19.77 2.79 7.63
C ARG A 321 19.28 3.45 6.35
N ALA A 322 17.97 3.36 6.07
CA ALA A 322 17.38 3.98 4.90
C ALA A 322 17.46 5.51 4.97
N GLU A 323 17.04 6.09 6.10
CA GLU A 323 17.01 7.54 6.33
C GLU A 323 18.39 8.23 6.27
N ILE A 324 19.48 7.51 6.57
CA ILE A 324 20.84 8.01 6.36
C ILE A 324 21.13 8.31 4.87
N GLY A 325 20.51 7.58 3.95
CA GLY A 325 20.75 7.69 2.50
C GLY A 325 20.39 9.05 1.90
N TRP A 326 19.45 9.79 2.52
CA TRP A 326 19.04 11.13 2.10
C TRP A 326 19.21 12.20 3.20
N ALA A 327 19.94 11.87 4.26
CA ALA A 327 20.23 12.80 5.33
C ALA A 327 21.01 14.04 4.86
N SER A 328 20.82 15.15 5.57
CA SER A 328 21.51 16.41 5.27
C SER A 328 23.01 16.38 5.57
N THR A 329 23.45 15.45 6.42
CA THR A 329 24.86 15.25 6.76
C THR A 329 25.24 13.77 6.70
N SER A 330 26.53 13.47 6.65
CA SER A 330 27.01 12.09 6.61
C SER A 330 26.98 11.46 8.01
N TYR A 331 26.39 10.28 8.09
CA TYR A 331 26.37 9.46 9.31
C TYR A 331 26.95 8.07 9.02
N GLN A 332 27.74 7.56 9.96
CA GLN A 332 28.14 6.15 9.98
C GLN A 332 27.21 5.39 10.93
N LEU A 333 26.69 4.25 10.50
CA LEU A 333 25.85 3.38 11.31
C LEU A 333 26.62 2.13 11.74
N GLY A 334 26.53 1.79 13.02
CA GLY A 334 27.13 0.60 13.61
C GLY A 334 26.39 0.20 14.88
N TYR A 335 27.00 -0.65 15.68
CA TYR A 335 26.57 -0.94 17.05
C TYR A 335 27.73 -0.71 18.01
N TRP A 336 27.48 -0.71 19.31
CA TRP A 336 28.56 -0.61 20.30
C TRP A 336 28.41 -1.70 21.35
N ARG A 337 29.50 -2.41 21.64
CA ARG A 337 29.52 -3.40 22.72
C ARG A 337 30.86 -3.44 23.41
N VAL A 338 30.83 -3.41 24.73
CA VAL A 338 32.00 -3.52 25.61
C VAL A 338 31.80 -4.61 26.63
N ARG A 339 32.79 -5.49 26.74
CA ARG A 339 32.87 -6.48 27.82
C ARG A 339 33.60 -5.89 29.01
N THR A 340 32.96 -5.92 30.18
CA THR A 340 33.53 -5.53 31.47
C THR A 340 33.40 -6.71 32.44
N GLY A 341 34.51 -7.43 32.65
CA GLY A 341 34.51 -8.67 33.44
C GLY A 341 33.60 -9.74 32.80
N ASN A 342 32.60 -10.19 33.54
CA ASN A 342 31.61 -11.19 33.10
C ASN A 342 30.31 -10.59 32.54
N ARG A 343 30.25 -9.27 32.32
CA ARG A 343 29.08 -8.59 31.79
C ARG A 343 29.41 -7.86 30.50
N ASP A 344 28.46 -7.85 29.59
CA ASP A 344 28.52 -7.05 28.37
C ASP A 344 27.54 -5.88 28.51
N ASP A 345 28.03 -4.68 28.25
CA ASP A 345 27.20 -3.50 28.00
C ASP A 345 27.15 -3.31 26.48
N GLU A 346 25.95 -3.10 25.95
CA GLU A 346 25.68 -3.00 24.51
C GLU A 346 24.75 -1.81 24.25
N VAL A 347 24.90 -1.21 23.09
CA VAL A 347 23.96 -0.28 22.46
C VAL A 347 23.68 -0.82 21.06
N ASP A 348 22.41 -1.10 20.78
CA ASP A 348 21.99 -1.82 19.57
C ASP A 348 22.41 -1.11 18.28
N LEU A 349 22.24 0.21 18.24
CA LEU A 349 22.61 1.05 17.10
C LEU A 349 23.35 2.31 17.56
N VAL A 350 24.38 2.68 16.83
CA VAL A 350 25.17 3.89 17.07
C VAL A 350 25.35 4.63 15.76
N LEU A 351 24.99 5.92 15.77
CA LEU A 351 25.24 6.83 14.67
C LEU A 351 26.42 7.74 15.04
N LEU A 352 27.41 7.82 14.15
CA LEU A 352 28.56 8.70 14.30
C LEU A 352 28.56 9.76 13.20
N ASN A 353 28.82 11.00 13.60
CA ASN A 353 29.14 12.10 12.72
C ASN A 353 30.45 12.74 13.19
N ASP A 354 31.39 12.99 12.27
CA ASP A 354 32.72 13.48 12.62
C ASP A 354 32.70 14.85 13.33
N THR A 355 31.72 15.70 12.99
CA THR A 355 31.57 17.04 13.58
C THR A 355 30.59 17.08 14.74
N SER A 356 29.51 16.30 14.64
CA SER A 356 28.40 16.35 15.59
C SER A 356 28.49 15.30 16.68
N GLY A 357 29.43 14.36 16.61
CA GLY A 357 29.63 13.38 17.67
C GLY A 357 28.77 12.14 17.50
N ALA A 358 28.21 11.62 18.58
CA ALA A 358 27.54 10.32 18.59
C ALA A 358 26.11 10.36 19.13
N VAL A 359 25.22 9.59 18.51
CA VAL A 359 23.91 9.21 19.05
C VAL A 359 23.88 7.70 19.27
N GLY A 360 23.36 7.27 20.41
CA GLY A 360 23.09 5.86 20.70
C GLY A 360 21.60 5.57 20.67
N VAL A 361 21.20 4.42 20.13
CA VAL A 361 19.82 3.95 20.09
C VAL A 361 19.79 2.50 20.60
N GLU A 362 19.01 2.28 21.65
CA GLU A 362 18.71 0.99 22.26
C GLU A 362 17.27 0.60 21.91
N VAL A 363 16.99 -0.67 21.65
CA VAL A 363 15.64 -1.13 21.32
C VAL A 363 15.12 -2.05 22.43
N LYS A 364 13.90 -1.77 22.91
CA LYS A 364 13.26 -2.56 23.97
C LYS A 364 11.80 -2.80 23.67
N LEU A 365 11.39 -4.07 23.69
CA LEU A 365 9.97 -4.43 23.66
C LEU A 365 9.35 -4.27 25.06
N THR A 366 9.08 -3.01 25.43
CA THR A 366 8.47 -2.63 26.71
C THR A 366 7.63 -1.37 26.55
N SER A 367 6.47 -1.33 27.20
CA SER A 367 5.64 -0.11 27.28
C SER A 367 6.03 0.80 28.45
N THR A 368 6.87 0.30 29.37
CA THR A 368 7.28 0.99 30.60
C THR A 368 8.80 1.00 30.72
N PRO A 369 9.50 1.76 29.86
CA PRO A 369 10.95 1.91 29.93
C PRO A 369 11.36 2.50 31.29
N ASN A 370 12.43 1.97 31.87
CA ASN A 370 12.93 2.35 33.18
C ASN A 370 14.43 2.70 33.10
N SER A 371 14.97 3.28 34.17
CA SER A 371 16.38 3.74 34.19
C SER A 371 17.40 2.63 33.87
N SER A 372 17.09 1.37 34.15
CA SER A 372 18.02 0.26 33.88
C SER A 372 18.16 -0.05 32.38
N ASP A 373 17.17 0.31 31.56
CA ASP A 373 17.20 0.17 30.10
C ASP A 373 18.25 1.11 29.46
N PHE A 374 18.61 2.20 30.13
CA PHE A 374 19.61 3.18 29.68
C PHE A 374 21.04 2.83 30.08
N ARG A 375 21.28 1.67 30.72
CA ARG A 375 22.60 1.29 31.20
C ARG A 375 23.65 1.27 30.08
N GLY A 376 23.33 0.66 28.94
CA GLY A 376 24.21 0.61 27.78
C GLY A 376 24.58 2.00 27.26
N LEU A 377 23.55 2.86 27.10
CA LEU A 377 23.71 4.24 26.65
C LEU A 377 24.57 5.08 27.60
N ARG A 378 24.44 4.91 28.92
CA ARG A 378 25.30 5.57 29.91
C ARG A 378 26.76 5.16 29.75
N ARG A 379 27.02 3.88 29.53
CA ARG A 379 28.37 3.36 29.32
C ARG A 379 28.96 3.82 27.98
N PHE A 380 28.13 3.90 26.95
CA PHE A 380 28.53 4.47 25.67
C PHE A 380 28.84 5.98 25.76
N ARG A 381 28.06 6.76 26.54
CA ARG A 381 28.35 8.16 26.85
C ARG A 381 29.71 8.34 27.53
N GLU A 382 30.03 7.49 28.51
CA GLU A 382 31.35 7.46 29.15
C GLU A 382 32.48 7.16 28.15
N ASP A 383 32.28 6.18 27.27
CA ASP A 383 33.27 5.78 26.27
C ASP A 383 33.51 6.89 25.22
N CYS A 384 32.44 7.57 24.79
CA CYS A 384 32.53 8.77 23.94
C CYS A 384 33.41 9.85 24.61
N GLY A 385 33.17 10.15 25.89
CA GLY A 385 33.97 11.12 26.64
C GLY A 385 35.45 10.75 26.70
N LYS A 386 35.78 9.48 26.94
CA LYS A 386 37.16 8.98 26.93
C LYS A 386 37.82 9.06 25.56
N ALA A 387 37.05 8.88 24.49
CA ALA A 387 37.51 8.98 23.11
C ALA A 387 37.58 10.43 22.59
N GLY A 388 37.25 11.44 23.43
CA GLY A 388 37.19 12.84 23.00
C GLY A 388 36.04 13.12 22.02
N ARG A 389 35.03 12.26 21.97
CA ARG A 389 33.85 12.38 21.10
C ARG A 389 32.69 12.93 21.92
N LYS A 390 31.98 13.93 21.37
CA LYS A 390 30.75 14.44 22.00
C LYS A 390 29.64 13.39 21.92
N PHE A 391 29.10 12.97 23.07
CA PHE A 391 27.82 12.27 23.12
C PHE A 391 26.70 13.31 22.96
N ARG A 392 25.85 13.15 21.95
CA ARG A 392 24.74 14.06 21.68
C ARG A 392 23.51 13.66 22.44
N ARG A 393 22.98 12.46 22.15
CA ARG A 393 21.73 11.95 22.73
C ARG A 393 21.74 10.42 22.78
N GLY A 394 20.93 9.88 23.68
CA GLY A 394 20.61 8.46 23.76
C GLY A 394 19.12 8.24 23.61
N PHE A 395 18.71 7.21 22.86
CA PHE A 395 17.30 6.87 22.69
C PHE A 395 17.06 5.43 23.10
N VAL A 396 15.97 5.16 23.82
CA VAL A 396 15.36 3.84 23.96
C VAL A 396 14.10 3.85 23.12
N VAL A 397 14.13 3.15 21.98
CA VAL A 397 12.96 2.94 21.12
C VAL A 397 12.16 1.77 21.68
N CYS A 398 10.90 2.00 21.99
CA CYS A 398 10.06 0.99 22.66
C CYS A 398 8.56 1.15 22.35
N THR A 399 7.70 0.41 23.04
CA THR A 399 6.24 0.44 22.85
C THR A 399 5.54 1.36 23.86
N CYS A 400 6.28 2.32 24.44
CA CYS A 400 5.69 3.32 25.33
C CYS A 400 4.76 4.26 24.55
N GLU A 401 3.68 4.70 25.18
CA GLU A 401 2.69 5.56 24.50
C GLU A 401 3.17 7.02 24.33
N ARG A 402 4.19 7.45 25.09
CA ARG A 402 4.59 8.86 25.13
C ARG A 402 6.11 9.00 25.17
N VAL A 403 6.61 10.07 24.56
CA VAL A 403 8.02 10.46 24.69
C VAL A 403 8.29 10.88 26.14
N ARG A 404 9.42 10.41 26.68
CA ARG A 404 9.87 10.78 28.02
C ARG A 404 11.38 10.99 28.02
N GLU A 405 11.82 12.15 28.50
CA GLU A 405 13.22 12.32 28.90
C GLU A 405 13.42 11.66 30.27
N ILE A 406 14.33 10.69 30.35
CA ILE A 406 14.60 9.93 31.58
C ILE A 406 15.77 10.56 32.34
N GLU A 407 16.78 11.04 31.63
CA GLU A 407 17.91 11.82 32.13
C GLU A 407 18.41 12.73 31.00
N ASP A 408 19.26 13.71 31.32
CA ASP A 408 19.75 14.74 30.38
C ASP A 408 20.24 14.14 29.05
N GLY A 409 19.50 14.42 27.97
CA GLY A 409 19.78 13.95 26.62
C GLY A 409 19.46 12.47 26.37
N MET A 410 18.75 11.80 27.26
CA MET A 410 18.34 10.40 27.14
C MET A 410 16.82 10.24 27.15
N TRP A 411 16.30 9.74 26.04
CA TRP A 411 14.89 9.76 25.71
C TRP A 411 14.36 8.33 25.55
N ALA A 412 13.20 8.05 26.11
CA ALA A 412 12.37 6.92 25.69
C ALA A 412 11.36 7.41 24.66
N ILE A 413 11.30 6.75 23.50
CA ILE A 413 10.42 7.14 22.41
C ILE A 413 9.59 5.95 21.88
N PRO A 414 8.32 6.15 21.53
CA PRO A 414 7.52 5.16 20.79
C PRO A 414 8.17 4.84 19.44
N TYR A 415 8.12 3.58 19.00
CA TYR A 415 8.62 3.17 17.68
C TYR A 415 7.87 3.86 16.52
N GLN A 416 6.62 4.28 16.72
CA GLN A 416 5.80 4.97 15.72
C GLN A 416 6.36 6.33 15.34
N LEU A 417 7.08 6.99 16.25
CA LEU A 417 7.77 8.25 15.96
C LEU A 417 8.90 8.09 14.94
N LEU A 418 9.33 6.86 14.62
CA LEU A 418 10.25 6.67 13.50
C LEU A 418 9.57 6.96 12.15
N GLY A 419 8.23 6.95 12.07
CA GLY A 419 7.48 7.42 10.90
C GLY A 419 7.17 8.93 10.95
N ASP A 420 6.86 9.45 12.14
CA ASP A 420 6.45 10.85 12.33
C ASP A 420 7.33 11.58 13.37
N TYR A 421 8.64 11.61 13.13
CA TYR A 421 9.63 12.23 14.02
C TYR A 421 9.57 13.77 13.98
N PRO A 422 9.97 14.47 15.05
CA PRO A 422 9.93 15.93 15.10
C PRO A 422 10.95 16.59 14.18
N ALA A 423 10.64 17.82 13.75
CA ALA A 423 11.52 18.63 12.93
C ALA A 423 12.77 19.10 13.73
N PRO A 424 13.97 19.09 13.13
CA PRO A 424 15.13 19.73 13.71
C PRO A 424 15.05 21.24 13.59
N SER A 425 15.64 21.96 14.56
CA SER A 425 15.64 23.42 14.50
C SER A 425 16.45 23.93 13.29
N PRO A 426 15.95 24.91 12.51
CA PRO A 426 16.66 25.43 11.34
C PRO A 426 18.05 26.00 11.66
N GLU A 427 18.24 26.53 12.87
CA GLU A 427 19.53 27.08 13.33
C GLU A 427 20.58 26.00 13.60
N GLU A 428 20.16 24.80 14.05
CA GLU A 428 21.08 23.67 14.30
C GLU A 428 21.45 22.93 13.01
N LEU A 429 20.52 22.84 12.04
CA LEU A 429 20.81 22.36 10.68
C LEU A 429 21.69 23.35 9.88
N GLY A 430 21.60 24.65 10.17
CA GLY A 430 22.20 25.76 9.40
C GLY A 430 23.69 26.03 9.63
N LYS A 431 24.33 25.44 10.65
CA LYS A 431 25.78 25.58 10.91
C LYS A 431 26.58 24.60 10.02
N LYS A 432 26.63 24.95 8.73
CA LYS A 432 27.24 24.28 7.54
C LYS A 432 28.77 24.00 7.62
N PRO A 433 29.36 23.14 6.74
CA PRO A 433 29.12 22.98 5.29
C PRO A 433 28.80 21.53 4.84
N SER A 434 28.20 21.24 3.68
CA SER A 434 28.53 21.69 2.32
C SER A 434 27.45 21.32 1.28
N VAL A 435 27.21 22.20 0.30
CA VAL A 435 26.84 21.98 -1.13
C VAL A 435 25.65 21.06 -1.52
N LEU A 436 25.42 19.93 -0.85
CA LEU A 436 24.37 18.95 -1.16
C LEU A 436 22.97 19.48 -0.83
N ALA A 437 22.77 20.22 0.26
CA ALA A 437 21.45 20.81 0.58
C ALA A 437 20.99 21.87 -0.44
N SER A 438 21.91 22.63 -1.04
CA SER A 438 21.60 23.56 -2.14
C SER A 438 21.37 22.85 -3.46
N GLN A 439 22.07 21.75 -3.73
CA GLN A 439 21.77 20.88 -4.86
C GLN A 439 20.43 20.14 -4.66
N ASN A 440 20.09 19.76 -3.43
CA ASN A 440 18.83 19.13 -3.03
C ASN A 440 17.66 20.10 -3.12
N LYS A 441 17.82 21.39 -2.76
CA LYS A 441 16.78 22.41 -3.05
C LYS A 441 16.52 22.55 -4.55
N SER A 442 17.57 22.59 -5.37
CA SER A 442 17.42 22.61 -6.83
C SER A 442 16.93 21.29 -7.43
N LEU A 443 17.12 20.16 -6.72
CA LEU A 443 16.62 18.83 -7.08
C LEU A 443 15.16 18.66 -6.68
N VAL A 444 14.71 19.23 -5.56
CA VAL A 444 13.31 19.25 -5.13
C VAL A 444 12.49 20.23 -5.99
N GLU A 445 13.08 21.35 -6.41
CA GLU A 445 12.47 22.26 -7.39
C GLU A 445 12.46 21.68 -8.84
N ARG A 446 13.38 20.75 -9.17
CA ARG A 446 13.46 20.10 -10.50
C ARG A 446 12.85 18.70 -10.57
N ILE A 447 12.65 18.04 -9.44
CA ILE A 447 11.79 16.86 -9.26
C ILE A 447 10.45 17.42 -8.81
N SER A 448 9.80 18.14 -9.72
CA SER A 448 8.36 18.31 -9.61
C SER A 448 7.74 17.00 -10.08
N LEU A 449 7.60 16.05 -9.17
CA LEU A 449 6.46 15.15 -9.26
C LEU A 449 5.27 16.05 -8.98
N LYS A 450 4.69 16.63 -10.05
CA LYS A 450 3.32 17.10 -9.96
C LYS A 450 2.53 15.92 -9.38
N PRO A 451 1.64 16.12 -8.40
CA PRO A 451 0.65 15.12 -8.08
C PRO A 451 -0.03 14.81 -9.41
N THR A 452 0.26 13.63 -9.97
CA THR A 452 -0.49 13.14 -11.10
C THR A 452 -1.85 12.82 -10.50
N GLU A 453 -2.77 13.78 -10.56
CA GLU A 453 -4.15 13.40 -10.87
C GLU A 453 -4.03 12.44 -12.03
N VAL A 454 -4.47 11.21 -11.82
CA VAL A 454 -4.57 10.20 -12.88
C VAL A 454 -5.67 10.68 -13.81
N ILE A 455 -5.35 11.67 -14.64
CA ILE A 455 -6.12 12.06 -15.80
C ILE A 455 -5.74 11.04 -16.86
N LEU A 456 -6.53 9.97 -16.97
CA LEU A 456 -6.60 9.17 -18.18
C LEU A 456 -7.06 10.12 -19.29
N SER A 457 -6.11 10.72 -19.99
CA SER A 457 -6.39 11.44 -21.22
C SER A 457 -6.88 10.42 -22.25
N PRO A 458 -8.09 10.55 -22.81
CA PRO A 458 -8.56 9.64 -23.84
C PRO A 458 -7.77 9.90 -25.13
N GLY A 459 -7.03 8.89 -25.57
CA GLY A 459 -6.53 8.81 -26.93
C GLY A 459 -5.09 9.28 -27.13
N GLN A 460 -4.16 8.33 -26.98
CA GLN A 460 -3.13 8.12 -28.01
C GLN A 460 -2.79 6.63 -28.07
N LYS A 461 -3.32 5.97 -29.10
CA LYS A 461 -3.11 4.56 -29.43
C LYS A 461 -1.69 4.35 -29.95
N THR A 462 -0.93 3.46 -29.31
CA THR A 462 0.12 2.66 -29.97
C THR A 462 -0.03 1.22 -29.51
N GLY A 463 -0.21 0.30 -30.45
CA GLY A 463 -0.90 -0.97 -30.26
C GLY A 463 -0.18 -2.02 -29.43
N THR A 464 -0.94 -2.59 -28.50
CA THR A 464 -0.93 -3.98 -28.02
C THR A 464 -2.39 -4.30 -27.64
N GLU A 465 -2.86 -5.50 -27.98
CA GLU A 465 -4.27 -5.91 -28.12
C GLU A 465 -5.16 -5.58 -26.90
N SER A 466 -6.38 -5.11 -27.16
CA SER A 466 -7.43 -4.91 -26.16
C SER A 466 -8.10 -6.25 -25.83
N PRO A 467 -8.51 -6.50 -24.57
CA PRO A 467 -9.15 -7.75 -24.17
C PRO A 467 -10.48 -7.94 -24.92
N ALA A 468 -10.81 -9.19 -25.24
CA ALA A 468 -12.01 -9.51 -26.02
C ALA A 468 -13.31 -9.38 -25.23
N ALA A 469 -13.26 -9.59 -23.91
CA ALA A 469 -14.35 -9.30 -23.00
C ALA A 469 -13.90 -9.07 -21.57
N THR A 470 -14.77 -8.42 -20.80
CA THR A 470 -14.57 -8.12 -19.38
C THR A 470 -15.62 -8.86 -18.55
N ILE A 471 -15.18 -9.53 -17.49
CA ILE A 471 -16.03 -10.32 -16.59
C ILE A 471 -15.96 -9.74 -15.18
N PHE A 472 -17.11 -9.33 -14.66
CA PHE A 472 -17.32 -9.00 -13.26
C PHE A 472 -17.80 -10.23 -12.51
N VAL A 473 -17.19 -10.55 -11.39
CA VAL A 473 -17.51 -11.74 -10.60
C VAL A 473 -18.20 -11.32 -9.31
N SER A 474 -19.48 -11.68 -9.19
CA SER A 474 -20.27 -11.48 -7.98
C SER A 474 -20.52 -12.81 -7.26
N TYR A 475 -20.21 -12.85 -5.96
CA TYR A 475 -20.37 -14.03 -5.13
C TYR A 475 -20.46 -13.66 -3.65
N ALA A 476 -21.15 -14.48 -2.85
CA ALA A 476 -21.08 -14.33 -1.40
C ALA A 476 -19.73 -14.87 -0.89
N HIS A 477 -18.94 -14.03 -0.21
CA HIS A 477 -17.61 -14.41 0.29
C HIS A 477 -17.61 -15.68 1.14
N ALA A 478 -18.60 -15.82 2.02
CA ALA A 478 -18.78 -17.00 2.86
C ALA A 478 -18.94 -18.30 2.04
N ASP A 479 -19.44 -18.23 0.81
CA ASP A 479 -19.59 -19.40 -0.05
C ASP A 479 -18.26 -19.80 -0.69
N ASN A 480 -17.43 -18.84 -1.09
CA ASN A 480 -16.08 -19.13 -1.57
C ASN A 480 -15.20 -19.76 -0.49
N GLU A 481 -15.31 -19.28 0.76
CA GLU A 481 -14.64 -19.90 1.91
C GLU A 481 -15.17 -21.32 2.17
N THR A 482 -16.49 -21.50 2.07
CA THR A 482 -17.16 -22.81 2.24
C THR A 482 -16.67 -23.85 1.22
N VAL A 483 -16.19 -23.42 0.06
CA VAL A 483 -15.61 -24.30 -0.98
C VAL A 483 -14.09 -24.20 -1.09
N TYR A 484 -13.39 -23.74 -0.03
CA TYR A 484 -11.93 -23.67 0.02
C TYR A 484 -11.29 -22.88 -1.15
N GLY A 485 -11.92 -21.77 -1.53
CA GLY A 485 -11.50 -20.91 -2.64
C GLY A 485 -11.89 -21.43 -4.03
N GLY A 486 -12.69 -22.51 -4.10
CA GLY A 486 -13.10 -23.16 -5.35
C GLY A 486 -13.82 -22.26 -6.36
N LEU A 487 -14.55 -21.22 -5.91
CA LEU A 487 -15.23 -20.31 -6.85
C LEU A 487 -14.23 -19.49 -7.65
N LEU A 488 -13.27 -18.86 -6.98
CA LEU A 488 -12.25 -18.05 -7.66
C LEU A 488 -11.29 -18.90 -8.51
N LYS A 489 -10.95 -20.11 -8.04
CA LYS A 489 -10.19 -21.08 -8.85
C LYS A 489 -10.93 -21.49 -10.12
N LEU A 490 -12.25 -21.62 -10.06
CA LEU A 490 -13.07 -21.90 -11.24
C LEU A 490 -13.05 -20.71 -12.21
N VAL A 491 -13.11 -19.47 -11.71
CA VAL A 491 -12.99 -18.25 -12.53
C VAL A 491 -11.65 -18.17 -13.26
N GLU A 492 -10.54 -18.40 -12.56
CA GLU A 492 -9.19 -18.45 -13.17
C GLU A 492 -9.15 -19.49 -14.29
N LYS A 493 -9.69 -20.69 -14.04
CA LYS A 493 -9.76 -21.75 -15.06
C LYS A 493 -10.67 -21.41 -16.24
N ILE A 494 -11.76 -20.67 -16.03
CA ILE A 494 -12.63 -20.21 -17.12
C ILE A 494 -11.86 -19.26 -18.04
N ALA A 495 -11.07 -18.34 -17.46
CA ALA A 495 -10.22 -17.45 -18.25
C ALA A 495 -9.14 -18.20 -19.03
N ASP A 496 -8.42 -19.11 -18.37
CA ASP A 496 -7.41 -19.95 -19.02
C ASP A 496 -8.00 -20.76 -20.19
N GLN A 497 -9.18 -21.38 -19.99
CA GLN A 497 -9.85 -22.19 -21.02
C GLN A 497 -10.39 -21.33 -22.16
N TYR A 498 -10.88 -20.13 -21.87
CA TYR A 498 -11.31 -19.20 -22.91
C TYR A 498 -10.15 -18.75 -23.78
N GLU A 499 -9.05 -18.27 -23.17
CA GLU A 499 -7.84 -17.84 -23.89
C GLU A 499 -7.24 -18.99 -24.71
N MET A 500 -7.23 -20.21 -24.16
CA MET A 500 -6.78 -21.40 -24.88
C MET A 500 -7.64 -21.72 -26.13
N LYS A 501 -8.95 -21.42 -26.11
CA LYS A 501 -9.88 -21.71 -27.20
C LYS A 501 -9.94 -20.62 -28.26
N THR A 502 -9.94 -19.35 -27.83
CA THR A 502 -10.17 -18.19 -28.70
C THR A 502 -8.89 -17.48 -29.09
N GLY A 503 -7.81 -17.66 -28.31
CA GLY A 503 -6.58 -16.88 -28.43
C GLY A 503 -6.70 -15.46 -27.85
N GLU A 504 -7.83 -15.13 -27.21
CA GLU A 504 -8.14 -13.80 -26.70
C GLU A 504 -8.20 -13.79 -25.17
N THR A 505 -7.69 -12.72 -24.56
CA THR A 505 -7.66 -12.58 -23.09
C THR A 505 -8.98 -12.02 -22.55
N LEU A 506 -9.40 -12.54 -21.39
CA LEU A 506 -10.50 -12.01 -20.60
C LEU A 506 -9.97 -11.15 -19.45
N SER A 507 -10.51 -9.95 -19.30
CA SER A 507 -10.28 -9.15 -18.10
C SER A 507 -11.24 -9.59 -16.99
N ILE A 508 -10.74 -9.91 -15.79
CA ILE A 508 -11.57 -10.35 -14.66
C ILE A 508 -11.51 -9.30 -13.54
N PHE A 509 -12.68 -8.90 -13.06
CA PHE A 509 -12.86 -8.02 -11.92
C PHE A 509 -13.68 -8.70 -10.83
N THR A 510 -13.27 -8.56 -9.58
CA THR A 510 -14.02 -9.07 -8.43
C THR A 510 -14.41 -7.92 -7.50
N ASP A 511 -15.41 -8.13 -6.65
CA ASP A 511 -15.89 -7.15 -5.65
C ASP A 511 -14.80 -6.69 -4.65
N ARG A 512 -13.62 -7.32 -4.62
CA ARG A 512 -12.45 -6.89 -3.80
C ARG A 512 -11.51 -5.91 -4.50
N ASP A 513 -11.65 -5.75 -5.81
CA ASP A 513 -10.83 -4.85 -6.63
C ASP A 513 -11.36 -3.40 -6.61
N VAL A 514 -12.38 -3.15 -5.79
CA VAL A 514 -13.15 -1.93 -5.75
C VAL A 514 -13.00 -1.30 -4.37
N LYS A 515 -12.18 -0.26 -4.25
CA LYS A 515 -12.15 0.58 -3.06
C LYS A 515 -13.40 1.45 -3.05
N TRP A 516 -14.18 1.37 -1.97
CA TRP A 516 -15.23 2.34 -1.65
C TRP A 516 -14.61 3.74 -1.63
N GLY A 517 -14.90 4.57 -2.64
CA GLY A 517 -14.51 5.98 -2.65
C GLY A 517 -13.92 6.56 -3.94
N GLN A 518 -13.41 5.79 -4.90
CA GLN A 518 -13.09 6.29 -6.25
C GLN A 518 -13.28 5.21 -7.33
N SER A 519 -14.05 5.56 -8.36
CA SER A 519 -14.12 4.94 -9.70
C SER A 519 -14.88 3.62 -9.90
N TRP A 520 -15.90 3.27 -9.09
CA TRP A 520 -16.80 2.18 -9.52
C TRP A 520 -17.74 2.61 -10.67
N GLU A 521 -18.22 3.85 -10.62
CA GLU A 521 -19.11 4.46 -11.61
C GLU A 521 -18.41 4.69 -12.96
N ASN A 522 -17.16 5.15 -12.93
CA ASN A 522 -16.37 5.40 -14.15
C ASN A 522 -15.95 4.10 -14.86
N VAL A 523 -15.63 3.04 -14.10
CA VAL A 523 -15.26 1.73 -14.67
C VAL A 523 -16.49 1.06 -15.30
N LEU A 524 -17.64 1.04 -14.61
CA LEU A 524 -18.88 0.50 -15.16
C LEU A 524 -19.33 1.26 -16.42
N MET A 525 -19.39 2.59 -16.38
CA MET A 525 -19.90 3.40 -17.50
C MET A 525 -19.00 3.35 -18.73
N SER A 526 -17.67 3.25 -18.56
CA SER A 526 -16.74 3.15 -19.70
C SER A 526 -16.57 1.72 -20.27
N GLU A 527 -16.75 0.67 -19.47
CA GLU A 527 -16.51 -0.73 -19.89
C GLU A 527 -17.79 -1.47 -20.33
N LEU A 528 -18.98 -0.99 -19.97
CA LEU A 528 -20.25 -1.57 -20.44
C LEU A 528 -20.41 -1.48 -21.97
N GLU A 529 -19.75 -0.50 -22.60
CA GLU A 529 -19.74 -0.34 -24.06
C GLU A 529 -18.87 -1.41 -24.76
N THR A 530 -17.87 -2.00 -24.08
CA THR A 530 -16.80 -2.78 -24.71
C THR A 530 -16.87 -4.30 -24.56
N THR A 531 -17.96 -4.87 -24.02
CA THR A 531 -18.25 -6.31 -23.72
C THR A 531 -18.08 -6.76 -22.26
N ALA A 532 -18.73 -6.06 -21.33
CA ALA A 532 -18.82 -6.48 -19.93
C ALA A 532 -19.93 -7.54 -19.66
N PHE A 533 -19.60 -8.58 -18.89
CA PHE A 533 -20.50 -9.61 -18.35
C PHE A 533 -20.45 -9.66 -16.82
N LEU A 534 -21.55 -10.02 -16.17
CA LEU A 534 -21.60 -10.31 -14.74
C LEU A 534 -21.78 -11.82 -14.51
N LEU A 535 -20.76 -12.46 -13.97
CA LEU A 535 -20.77 -13.84 -13.52
C LEU A 535 -21.26 -13.90 -12.07
N SER A 536 -22.47 -14.41 -11.84
CA SER A 536 -23.11 -14.43 -10.52
C SER A 536 -23.14 -15.83 -9.92
N PHE A 537 -22.41 -16.09 -8.83
CA PHE A 537 -22.45 -17.39 -8.14
C PHE A 537 -23.63 -17.45 -7.15
N VAL A 538 -24.74 -18.04 -7.60
CA VAL A 538 -26.04 -18.01 -6.91
C VAL A 538 -26.17 -19.13 -5.88
N SER A 539 -26.48 -18.72 -4.65
CA SER A 539 -26.78 -19.57 -3.49
C SER A 539 -27.87 -18.93 -2.60
N PRO A 540 -28.40 -19.64 -1.59
CA PRO A 540 -29.29 -19.02 -0.60
C PRO A 540 -28.67 -17.86 0.18
N ARG A 541 -27.35 -17.84 0.38
CA ARG A 541 -26.63 -16.74 1.04
C ARG A 541 -26.44 -15.56 0.09
N TYR A 542 -26.12 -15.85 -1.17
CA TYR A 542 -26.06 -14.84 -2.23
C TYR A 542 -27.38 -14.08 -2.35
N LEU A 543 -28.52 -14.79 -2.39
CA LEU A 543 -29.83 -14.15 -2.43
C LEU A 543 -30.10 -13.32 -1.17
N LYS A 544 -29.58 -13.66 0.00
CA LYS A 544 -29.79 -12.86 1.22
C LYS A 544 -28.84 -11.69 1.37
N SER A 545 -27.78 -11.62 0.57
CA SER A 545 -26.78 -10.56 0.62
C SER A 545 -27.34 -9.25 0.04
N PRO A 546 -27.44 -8.16 0.82
CA PRO A 546 -27.85 -6.85 0.30
C PRO A 546 -26.90 -6.32 -0.76
N ASP A 547 -25.60 -6.60 -0.62
CA ASP A 547 -24.58 -6.11 -1.55
C ASP A 547 -24.67 -6.83 -2.89
N CYS A 548 -24.77 -8.17 -2.90
CA CYS A 548 -24.96 -8.94 -4.14
C CYS A 548 -26.27 -8.57 -4.86
N ARG A 549 -27.33 -8.19 -4.12
CA ARG A 549 -28.57 -7.66 -4.71
C ARG A 549 -28.33 -6.35 -5.44
N LYS A 550 -27.66 -5.39 -4.79
CA LYS A 550 -27.31 -4.10 -5.39
C LYS A 550 -26.48 -4.29 -6.67
N GLU A 551 -25.51 -5.20 -6.66
CA GLU A 551 -24.69 -5.49 -7.83
C GLU A 551 -25.52 -6.00 -9.02
N VAL A 552 -26.35 -7.03 -8.81
CA VAL A 552 -27.19 -7.61 -9.88
C VAL A 552 -28.23 -6.60 -10.37
N GLU A 553 -28.84 -5.82 -9.47
CA GLU A 553 -29.83 -4.81 -9.83
C GLU A 553 -29.22 -3.70 -10.68
N ARG A 554 -28.07 -3.15 -10.26
CA ARG A 554 -27.33 -2.12 -11.01
C ARG A 554 -26.90 -2.64 -12.39
N PHE A 555 -26.33 -3.84 -12.45
CA PHE A 555 -25.87 -4.41 -13.70
C PHE A 555 -27.02 -4.77 -14.65
N ALA A 556 -28.14 -5.29 -14.12
CA ALA A 556 -29.31 -5.57 -14.91
C ALA A 556 -29.94 -4.31 -15.51
N THR A 557 -30.04 -3.22 -14.73
CA THR A 557 -30.54 -1.93 -15.24
C THR A 557 -29.65 -1.38 -16.34
N ALA A 558 -28.33 -1.49 -16.21
CA ALA A 558 -27.39 -1.11 -17.26
C ALA A 558 -27.52 -1.99 -18.52
N ALA A 559 -27.64 -3.31 -18.33
CA ALA A 559 -27.82 -4.28 -19.42
C ALA A 559 -29.14 -4.11 -20.18
N GLU A 560 -30.23 -3.77 -19.46
CA GLU A 560 -31.55 -3.46 -20.04
C GLU A 560 -31.50 -2.20 -20.91
N LYS A 561 -30.80 -1.13 -20.46
CA LYS A 561 -30.58 0.09 -21.28
C LYS A 561 -29.81 -0.21 -22.57
N ALA A 562 -28.85 -1.13 -22.51
CA ALA A 562 -28.05 -1.55 -23.65
C ALA A 562 -28.69 -2.69 -24.49
N SER A 563 -29.91 -3.13 -24.15
CA SER A 563 -30.67 -4.17 -24.85
C SER A 563 -29.93 -5.50 -25.06
N TYR A 564 -29.10 -5.95 -24.11
CA TYR A 564 -28.45 -7.27 -24.16
C TYR A 564 -28.48 -8.00 -22.81
N LYS A 565 -28.47 -9.35 -22.83
CA LYS A 565 -28.42 -10.16 -21.60
C LYS A 565 -26.97 -10.31 -21.14
N ALA A 566 -26.58 -9.49 -20.18
CA ALA A 566 -25.20 -9.38 -19.71
C ALA A 566 -24.86 -10.27 -18.49
N ILE A 567 -25.85 -10.91 -17.88
CA ILE A 567 -25.70 -11.65 -16.63
C ILE A 567 -25.66 -13.15 -16.91
N LEU A 568 -24.64 -13.84 -16.38
CA LEU A 568 -24.48 -15.28 -16.42
C LEU A 568 -24.56 -15.85 -14.99
N PRO A 569 -25.73 -16.33 -14.55
CA PRO A 569 -25.87 -16.96 -13.24
C PRO A 569 -25.28 -18.38 -13.24
N ILE A 570 -24.46 -18.68 -12.23
CA ILE A 570 -23.99 -20.03 -11.91
C ILE A 570 -24.66 -20.47 -10.61
N LEU A 571 -25.57 -21.43 -10.69
CA LEU A 571 -26.23 -22.01 -9.52
C LEU A 571 -25.30 -23.01 -8.83
N ILE A 572 -24.79 -22.64 -7.66
CA ILE A 572 -23.89 -23.49 -6.88
C ILE A 572 -24.61 -24.31 -5.82
N GLN A 573 -25.83 -23.92 -5.44
CA GLN A 573 -26.65 -24.61 -4.44
C GLN A 573 -28.15 -24.42 -4.75
N ALA A 574 -28.92 -25.51 -4.72
CA ALA A 574 -30.37 -25.46 -4.99
C ALA A 574 -31.11 -24.48 -4.05
N ILE A 575 -32.04 -23.70 -4.63
CA ILE A 575 -32.79 -22.67 -3.90
C ILE A 575 -34.01 -23.29 -3.17
N PRO A 576 -34.10 -23.18 -1.82
CA PRO A 576 -35.20 -23.73 -1.04
C PRO A 576 -36.56 -23.15 -1.43
N GLN A 577 -37.65 -23.90 -1.23
CA GLN A 577 -39.02 -23.49 -1.58
C GLN A 577 -39.43 -22.13 -0.98
N ALA A 578 -38.95 -21.81 0.23
CA ALA A 578 -39.20 -20.53 0.89
C ALA A 578 -38.59 -19.31 0.16
N LEU A 579 -37.53 -19.51 -0.63
CA LEU A 579 -36.86 -18.47 -1.40
C LEU A 579 -37.23 -18.50 -2.89
N GLN A 580 -38.09 -19.44 -3.33
CA GLN A 580 -38.54 -19.52 -4.73
C GLN A 580 -39.38 -18.30 -5.15
N GLN A 581 -39.95 -17.57 -4.20
CA GLN A 581 -40.72 -16.36 -4.47
C GLN A 581 -39.89 -15.06 -4.41
N ASP A 582 -38.60 -15.17 -4.09
CA ASP A 582 -37.68 -14.04 -3.96
C ASP A 582 -37.57 -13.25 -5.28
N SER A 583 -37.60 -11.91 -5.19
CA SER A 583 -37.57 -11.03 -6.35
C SER A 583 -36.27 -11.14 -7.16
N LEU A 584 -35.12 -11.23 -6.49
CA LEU A 584 -33.82 -11.37 -7.14
C LEU A 584 -33.72 -12.74 -7.82
N TRP A 585 -34.22 -13.78 -7.16
CA TRP A 585 -34.24 -15.12 -7.74
C TRP A 585 -35.13 -15.19 -9.00
N LYS A 586 -36.34 -14.62 -8.95
CA LYS A 586 -37.22 -14.51 -10.14
C LYS A 586 -36.55 -13.76 -11.28
N LYS A 587 -35.76 -12.72 -10.97
CA LYS A 587 -34.99 -11.97 -11.97
C LYS A 587 -33.89 -12.82 -12.58
N LEU A 588 -33.07 -13.50 -11.76
CA LEU A 588 -31.99 -14.39 -12.22
C LEU A 588 -32.51 -15.61 -13.01
N GLN A 589 -33.69 -16.13 -12.68
CA GLN A 589 -34.35 -17.21 -13.42
C GLN A 589 -34.73 -16.83 -14.86
N SER A 590 -34.88 -15.54 -15.17
CA SER A 590 -35.14 -15.07 -16.55
C SER A 590 -33.90 -15.11 -17.46
N TYR A 591 -32.73 -15.37 -16.87
CA TYR A 591 -31.45 -15.59 -17.55
C TYR A 591 -31.15 -17.09 -17.65
N GLN A 592 -30.39 -17.48 -18.66
CA GLN A 592 -29.90 -18.86 -18.78
C GLN A 592 -28.82 -19.07 -17.73
N TYR A 593 -28.97 -20.08 -16.87
CA TYR A 593 -28.01 -20.38 -15.80
C TYR A 593 -27.33 -21.72 -16.01
N GLU A 594 -26.11 -21.82 -15.48
CA GLU A 594 -25.34 -23.06 -15.43
C GLU A 594 -25.37 -23.62 -14.00
N GLU A 595 -25.47 -24.95 -13.86
CA GLU A 595 -25.40 -25.60 -12.54
C GLU A 595 -24.01 -26.19 -12.31
N VAL A 596 -23.44 -25.90 -11.14
CA VAL A 596 -22.14 -26.43 -10.70
C VAL A 596 -22.30 -26.96 -9.28
N SER A 597 -21.91 -28.22 -9.03
CA SER A 597 -22.07 -28.78 -7.68
C SER A 597 -20.99 -28.26 -6.73
N VAL A 598 -21.35 -28.07 -5.46
CA VAL A 598 -20.40 -27.75 -4.36
C VAL A 598 -19.28 -28.79 -4.26
N THR A 599 -19.56 -30.04 -4.60
CA THR A 599 -18.57 -31.13 -4.57
C THR A 599 -17.51 -30.93 -5.64
N ASP A 600 -17.90 -30.51 -6.83
CA ASP A 600 -16.97 -30.24 -7.94
C ASP A 600 -16.07 -29.05 -7.61
N LEU A 601 -16.63 -28.01 -6.99
CA LEU A 601 -15.89 -26.83 -6.52
C LEU A 601 -14.90 -27.13 -5.40
N ARG A 602 -15.16 -28.16 -4.60
CA ARG A 602 -14.27 -28.63 -3.52
C ARG A 602 -13.29 -29.71 -3.97
N SER A 603 -13.43 -30.21 -5.20
CA SER A 603 -12.67 -31.34 -5.68
C SER A 603 -11.19 -30.98 -5.84
N GLU A 604 -10.30 -31.83 -5.30
CA GLU A 604 -8.86 -31.76 -5.60
C GLU A 604 -8.54 -32.40 -6.96
N ASN A 605 -9.51 -33.08 -7.58
CA ASN A 605 -9.35 -33.66 -8.91
C ASN A 605 -9.46 -32.56 -9.96
N ARG A 606 -8.29 -32.16 -10.47
CA ARG A 606 -8.14 -31.10 -11.49
C ARG A 606 -9.03 -31.32 -12.72
N GLN A 607 -9.22 -32.58 -13.13
CA GLN A 607 -9.99 -32.91 -14.32
C GLN A 607 -11.46 -32.47 -14.22
N VAL A 608 -12.08 -32.58 -13.04
CA VAL A 608 -13.49 -32.21 -12.84
C VAL A 608 -13.68 -30.69 -12.95
N LEU A 609 -12.75 -29.91 -12.39
CA LEU A 609 -12.79 -28.45 -12.51
C LEU A 609 -12.49 -27.99 -13.94
N ASP A 610 -11.61 -28.69 -14.65
CA ASP A 610 -11.31 -28.41 -16.06
C ASP A 610 -12.54 -28.66 -16.95
N GLU A 611 -13.29 -29.75 -16.73
CA GLU A 611 -14.53 -30.05 -17.47
C GLU A 611 -15.62 -28.98 -17.22
N VAL A 612 -15.76 -28.50 -15.98
CA VAL A 612 -16.73 -27.43 -15.65
C VAL A 612 -16.31 -26.09 -16.25
N ALA A 613 -15.02 -25.73 -16.20
CA ALA A 613 -14.50 -24.51 -16.81
C ALA A 613 -14.61 -24.53 -18.35
N ASP A 614 -14.37 -25.69 -18.96
CA ASP A 614 -14.53 -25.91 -20.40
C ASP A 614 -15.99 -25.67 -20.86
N LYS A 615 -16.96 -26.15 -20.08
CA LYS A 615 -18.38 -25.92 -20.34
C LYS A 615 -18.75 -24.43 -20.26
N ILE A 616 -18.34 -23.74 -19.19
CA ILE A 616 -18.68 -22.33 -18.96
C ILE A 616 -17.98 -21.41 -19.97
N SER A 617 -16.72 -21.67 -20.30
CA SER A 617 -15.97 -20.90 -21.33
C SER A 617 -16.63 -21.00 -22.71
N THR A 618 -17.15 -22.18 -23.08
CA THR A 618 -17.88 -22.37 -24.36
C THR A 618 -19.16 -21.53 -24.40
N SER A 619 -19.92 -21.49 -23.30
CA SER A 619 -21.13 -20.68 -23.17
C SER A 619 -20.82 -19.18 -23.25
N LEU A 620 -19.72 -18.75 -22.61
CA LEU A 620 -19.24 -17.37 -22.67
C LEU A 620 -18.85 -16.96 -24.09
N GLN A 621 -18.12 -17.82 -24.82
CA GLN A 621 -17.73 -17.60 -26.22
C GLN A 621 -18.94 -17.36 -27.13
N GLN A 622 -19.94 -18.24 -27.08
CA GLN A 622 -21.16 -18.10 -27.89
C GLN A 622 -21.88 -16.78 -27.62
N THR A 623 -21.84 -16.32 -26.37
CA THR A 623 -22.48 -15.07 -25.95
C THR A 623 -21.71 -13.84 -26.47
N VAL A 624 -20.37 -13.89 -26.44
CA VAL A 624 -19.50 -12.83 -27.00
C VAL A 624 -19.66 -12.72 -28.52
N GLU A 625 -19.62 -13.86 -29.23
CA GLU A 625 -19.75 -13.91 -30.70
C GLU A 625 -21.11 -13.38 -31.16
N SER A 626 -22.20 -13.79 -30.50
CA SER A 626 -23.56 -13.31 -30.79
C SER A 626 -23.68 -11.78 -30.64
N ARG A 627 -22.94 -11.17 -29.71
CA ARG A 627 -22.92 -9.71 -29.49
C ARG A 627 -22.11 -9.00 -30.57
N GLN A 628 -20.96 -9.54 -30.97
CA GLN A 628 -20.15 -8.97 -32.04
C GLN A 628 -20.92 -8.97 -33.37
N GLU A 629 -21.70 -10.02 -33.65
CA GLU A 629 -22.59 -10.07 -34.82
C GLU A 629 -23.72 -9.03 -34.75
N LEU A 630 -24.35 -8.85 -33.58
CA LEU A 630 -25.38 -7.81 -33.37
C LEU A 630 -24.79 -6.40 -33.56
N ALA A 631 -23.61 -6.14 -32.99
CA ALA A 631 -22.92 -4.85 -33.08
C ALA A 631 -22.46 -4.54 -34.51
N ALA A 632 -21.99 -5.54 -35.26
CA ALA A 632 -21.64 -5.41 -36.67
C ALA A 632 -22.88 -5.13 -37.54
N THR A 633 -24.04 -5.71 -37.19
CA THR A 633 -25.31 -5.46 -37.90
C THR A 633 -25.83 -4.05 -37.64
N THR A 634 -25.72 -3.55 -36.41
CA THR A 634 -26.09 -2.17 -36.02
C THR A 634 -25.12 -1.14 -36.64
N ALA A 635 -23.82 -1.44 -36.69
CA ALA A 635 -22.81 -0.59 -37.33
C ALA A 635 -23.00 -0.50 -38.85
N ALA A 636 -23.39 -1.61 -39.51
CA ALA A 636 -23.69 -1.63 -40.94
C ALA A 636 -24.93 -0.78 -41.30
N LEU A 637 -25.93 -0.72 -40.42
CA LEU A 637 -27.11 0.14 -40.55
C LEU A 637 -26.76 1.64 -40.40
N HIS A 638 -25.75 1.99 -39.60
CA HIS A 638 -25.31 3.38 -39.39
C HIS A 638 -24.37 3.94 -40.48
N THR A 639 -23.83 3.10 -41.38
CA THR A 639 -23.01 3.56 -42.53
C THR A 639 -23.80 4.14 -43.72
N ARG A 640 -25.13 4.24 -43.65
CA ARG A 640 -25.97 4.81 -44.72
C ARG A 640 -26.85 5.94 -44.21
N GLN A 641 -26.24 7.03 -43.74
CA GLN A 641 -26.78 8.41 -43.84
C GLN A 641 -25.83 9.35 -43.07
N LYS A 642 -25.24 10.34 -43.78
CA LYS A 642 -24.99 11.67 -43.21
C LYS A 642 -26.16 12.54 -43.68
N PRO A 643 -26.75 13.43 -42.85
CA PRO A 643 -26.04 14.61 -42.32
C PRO A 643 -26.44 15.08 -40.89
N ASP A 644 -25.62 15.98 -40.33
CA ASP A 644 -25.87 17.06 -39.34
C ASP A 644 -26.94 16.92 -38.23
N GLU A 645 -26.53 16.89 -36.95
CA GLU A 645 -27.20 17.52 -35.78
C GLU A 645 -26.31 17.52 -34.50
N PRO A 646 -26.55 18.40 -33.49
CA PRO A 646 -25.57 18.82 -32.48
C PRO A 646 -25.45 17.89 -31.26
N GLN A 647 -24.27 17.86 -30.64
CA GLN A 647 -24.03 17.19 -29.36
C GLN A 647 -24.83 17.88 -28.23
N THR A 648 -25.63 17.10 -27.51
CA THR A 648 -26.54 17.51 -26.43
C THR A 648 -25.81 18.20 -25.28
N ARG A 649 -26.25 19.42 -24.95
CA ARG A 649 -25.86 20.17 -23.74
C ARG A 649 -26.90 19.87 -22.65
N ILE A 650 -26.46 19.50 -21.45
CA ILE A 650 -27.34 19.45 -20.26
C ILE A 650 -27.55 20.89 -19.78
N THR A 651 -28.80 21.33 -19.62
CA THR A 651 -29.15 22.71 -19.22
C THR A 651 -29.34 22.83 -17.70
N LEU A 652 -29.24 24.05 -17.12
CA LEU A 652 -29.57 24.30 -15.70
C LEU A 652 -31.00 23.85 -15.35
N GLU A 653 -31.91 23.87 -16.31
CA GLU A 653 -33.29 23.38 -16.16
C GLU A 653 -33.33 21.87 -15.87
N GLU A 654 -32.52 21.06 -16.55
CA GLU A 654 -32.43 19.61 -16.31
C GLU A 654 -31.80 19.29 -14.94
N ILE A 655 -30.91 20.14 -14.44
CA ILE A 655 -30.35 20.03 -13.08
C ILE A 655 -31.43 20.35 -12.04
N LEU A 656 -32.20 21.41 -12.25
CA LEU A 656 -33.29 21.80 -11.36
C LEU A 656 -34.41 20.76 -11.32
N GLU A 657 -34.77 20.18 -12.48
CA GLU A 657 -35.71 19.06 -12.55
C GLU A 657 -35.18 17.82 -11.81
N GLY A 658 -33.88 17.52 -11.97
CA GLY A 658 -33.24 16.40 -11.27
C GLY A 658 -33.14 16.60 -9.75
N ILE A 659 -32.90 17.83 -9.30
CA ILE A 659 -32.94 18.18 -7.88
C ILE A 659 -34.38 18.03 -7.37
N GLN A 660 -35.40 18.51 -8.09
CA GLN A 660 -36.79 18.37 -7.69
C GLN A 660 -37.24 16.90 -7.62
N GLU A 661 -36.82 16.06 -8.56
CA GLU A 661 -37.14 14.63 -8.62
C GLU A 661 -36.67 13.85 -7.37
N VAL A 662 -35.48 14.19 -6.86
CA VAL A 662 -34.88 13.51 -5.69
C VAL A 662 -35.14 14.26 -4.38
N SER A 663 -35.52 15.54 -4.44
CA SER A 663 -35.79 16.34 -3.23
C SER A 663 -36.93 15.79 -2.39
N GLU A 664 -37.96 15.19 -3.00
CA GLU A 664 -39.07 14.60 -2.24
C GLU A 664 -38.64 13.39 -1.41
N THR A 665 -37.82 12.49 -1.97
CA THR A 665 -37.31 11.32 -1.26
C THR A 665 -36.29 11.74 -0.21
N PHE A 666 -35.40 12.67 -0.57
CA PHE A 666 -34.41 13.21 0.35
C PHE A 666 -35.06 13.88 1.57
N ASN A 667 -36.14 14.64 1.35
CA ASN A 667 -36.90 15.27 2.43
C ASN A 667 -37.60 14.22 3.32
N ALA A 668 -38.18 13.17 2.73
CA ALA A 668 -38.81 12.10 3.48
C ALA A 668 -37.80 11.29 4.32
N ASP A 669 -36.61 11.03 3.77
CA ASP A 669 -35.53 10.34 4.48
C ASP A 669 -34.87 11.25 5.54
N ALA A 670 -34.81 12.57 5.31
CA ALA A 670 -34.37 13.56 6.31
C ALA A 670 -35.34 13.62 7.49
N GLU A 671 -36.65 13.64 7.22
CA GLU A 671 -37.68 13.60 8.26
C GLU A 671 -37.64 12.26 9.03
N THR A 672 -37.40 11.16 8.33
CA THR A 672 -37.23 9.83 8.94
C THR A 672 -36.00 9.79 9.84
N PHE A 673 -34.88 10.34 9.37
CA PHE A 673 -33.66 10.45 10.17
C PHE A 673 -33.85 11.31 11.42
N GLY A 674 -34.56 12.45 11.31
CA GLY A 674 -34.95 13.29 12.45
C GLY A 674 -35.78 12.53 13.48
N LYS A 675 -36.81 11.79 13.04
CA LYS A 675 -37.65 10.97 13.94
C LYS A 675 -36.87 9.87 14.66
N GLU A 676 -35.92 9.23 13.96
CA GLU A 676 -35.07 8.19 14.58
C GLU A 676 -34.06 8.81 15.55
N ILE A 677 -33.57 10.03 15.32
CA ILE A 677 -32.77 10.80 16.29
C ILE A 677 -33.58 11.13 17.55
N ASP A 678 -34.81 11.62 17.41
CA ASP A 678 -35.67 11.95 18.55
C ASP A 678 -35.94 10.70 19.40
N THR A 679 -36.31 9.62 18.72
CA THR A 679 -36.58 8.33 19.35
C THR A 679 -35.34 7.77 20.06
N LEU A 680 -34.16 7.91 19.44
CA LEU A 680 -32.89 7.53 20.04
C LEU A 680 -32.56 8.39 21.25
N GLY A 681 -32.78 9.70 21.19
CA GLY A 681 -32.55 10.63 22.29
C GLY A 681 -33.37 10.28 23.53
N ASP A 682 -34.66 9.98 23.36
CA ASP A 682 -35.55 9.55 24.44
C ASP A 682 -35.11 8.20 25.04
N GLN A 683 -34.82 7.22 24.18
CA GLN A 683 -34.39 5.88 24.59
C GLN A 683 -33.03 5.92 25.30
N LEU A 684 -32.13 6.80 24.85
CA LEU A 684 -30.80 7.01 25.41
C LEU A 684 -30.90 7.64 26.81
N ASN A 685 -31.73 8.67 26.99
CA ASN A 685 -31.94 9.29 28.30
C ASN A 685 -32.52 8.28 29.31
N GLN A 686 -33.54 7.51 28.91
CA GLN A 686 -34.13 6.45 29.74
C GLN A 686 -33.12 5.35 30.09
N SER A 687 -32.25 4.98 29.16
CA SER A 687 -31.25 3.94 29.36
C SER A 687 -30.10 4.40 30.28
N ILE A 688 -29.66 5.66 30.15
CA ILE A 688 -28.66 6.25 31.04
C ILE A 688 -29.21 6.36 32.47
N GLU A 689 -30.46 6.82 32.63
CA GLU A 689 -31.11 6.90 33.94
C GLU A 689 -31.26 5.53 34.59
N ALA A 690 -31.73 4.51 33.85
CA ALA A 690 -31.88 3.15 34.34
C ALA A 690 -30.54 2.47 34.71
N ILE A 691 -29.47 2.72 33.95
CA ILE A 691 -28.12 2.21 34.24
C ILE A 691 -27.55 2.88 35.51
N THR A 692 -27.81 4.17 35.68
CA THR A 692 -27.35 4.95 36.84
C THR A 692 -28.09 4.54 38.12
N VAL A 693 -29.41 4.36 38.06
CA VAL A 693 -30.23 3.87 39.18
C VAL A 693 -29.94 2.39 39.51
N GLY A 694 -29.56 1.59 38.51
CA GLY A 694 -29.21 0.19 38.65
C GLY A 694 -27.81 -0.12 39.21
N GLU A 695 -27.10 0.88 39.73
CA GLU A 695 -25.72 0.78 40.25
C GLU A 695 -24.73 0.12 39.26
N PHE A 696 -24.88 0.36 37.96
CA PHE A 696 -23.98 -0.16 36.91
C PHE A 696 -23.87 -1.70 36.85
N LYS A 697 -24.92 -2.43 37.26
CA LYS A 697 -24.91 -3.90 37.19
C LYS A 697 -24.78 -4.40 35.74
N PRO A 698 -23.87 -5.36 35.45
CA PRO A 698 -23.62 -5.83 34.08
C PRO A 698 -24.85 -6.34 33.32
N ALA A 699 -25.79 -6.99 34.01
CA ALA A 699 -27.04 -7.48 33.42
C ALA A 699 -27.98 -6.36 32.97
N ILE A 700 -27.99 -5.22 33.69
CA ILE A 700 -28.79 -4.05 33.34
C ILE A 700 -28.15 -3.35 32.13
N ILE A 701 -26.83 -3.18 32.13
CA ILE A 701 -26.07 -2.61 31.01
C ILE A 701 -26.29 -3.44 29.73
N ALA A 702 -26.19 -4.78 29.82
CA ALA A 702 -26.41 -5.65 28.67
C ALA A 702 -27.85 -5.62 28.15
N LYS A 703 -28.85 -5.45 29.04
CA LYS A 703 -30.25 -5.26 28.65
C LYS A 703 -30.43 -3.96 27.87
N HIS A 704 -29.86 -2.86 28.35
CA HIS A 704 -30.01 -1.55 27.71
C HIS A 704 -29.18 -1.40 26.43
N ALA A 705 -28.02 -2.07 26.32
CA ALA A 705 -27.30 -2.18 25.06
C ALA A 705 -28.19 -2.81 23.96
N ARG A 706 -28.81 -3.96 24.27
CA ARG A 706 -29.74 -4.65 23.35
C ARG A 706 -31.00 -3.83 23.01
N LEU A 707 -31.38 -2.86 23.84
CA LEU A 707 -32.50 -1.97 23.56
C LEU A 707 -32.11 -0.82 22.63
N LEU A 708 -30.84 -0.39 22.66
CA LEU A 708 -30.33 0.69 21.82
C LEU A 708 -29.87 0.19 20.45
N ASP A 709 -29.41 -1.07 20.32
CA ASP A 709 -28.94 -1.63 19.03
C ASP A 709 -29.97 -1.51 17.88
N PRO A 710 -31.27 -1.83 18.05
CA PRO A 710 -32.24 -1.70 16.96
C PRO A 710 -32.55 -0.24 16.57
N GLN A 711 -32.29 0.73 17.45
CA GLN A 711 -32.43 2.15 17.16
C GLN A 711 -31.19 2.66 16.42
N ALA A 712 -29.99 2.24 16.85
CA ALA A 712 -28.74 2.56 16.16
C ALA A 712 -28.74 2.03 14.71
N ASN A 713 -29.23 0.82 14.48
CA ASN A 713 -29.34 0.25 13.14
C ASN A 713 -30.35 1.01 12.25
N ARG A 714 -31.50 1.41 12.80
CA ARG A 714 -32.49 2.20 12.04
C ARG A 714 -31.97 3.60 11.71
N LEU A 715 -31.22 4.21 12.62
CA LEU A 715 -30.54 5.48 12.37
C LEU A 715 -29.46 5.34 11.28
N GLU A 716 -28.70 4.24 11.29
CA GLU A 716 -27.70 3.92 10.27
C GLU A 716 -28.34 3.65 8.89
N ASP A 717 -29.47 2.96 8.85
CA ASP A 717 -30.27 2.76 7.65
C ASP A 717 -30.80 4.09 7.09
N ALA A 718 -31.34 4.96 7.94
CA ALA A 718 -31.81 6.28 7.55
C ALA A 718 -30.66 7.18 7.04
N ALA A 719 -29.51 7.16 7.71
CA ALA A 719 -28.31 7.88 7.26
C ALA A 719 -27.83 7.38 5.89
N SER A 720 -27.88 6.07 5.67
CA SER A 720 -27.47 5.46 4.42
C SER A 720 -28.39 5.85 3.26
N ARG A 721 -29.71 5.93 3.49
CA ARG A 721 -30.67 6.42 2.49
C ARG A 721 -30.43 7.89 2.15
N LEU A 722 -30.27 8.74 3.16
CA LEU A 722 -29.90 10.15 2.96
C LEU A 722 -28.61 10.32 2.17
N THR A 723 -27.60 9.49 2.45
CA THR A 723 -26.32 9.53 1.74
C THR A 723 -26.48 9.11 0.28
N ASN A 724 -27.36 8.14 -0.01
CA ASN A 724 -27.66 7.71 -1.38
C ASN A 724 -28.42 8.80 -2.15
N ASP A 725 -29.46 9.37 -1.54
CA ASP A 725 -30.26 10.44 -2.14
C ASP A 725 -29.40 11.69 -2.40
N TRP A 726 -28.53 12.05 -1.45
CA TRP A 726 -27.54 13.12 -1.67
C TRP A 726 -26.56 12.77 -2.79
N GLY A 727 -26.10 11.52 -2.86
CA GLY A 727 -25.23 11.05 -3.93
C GLY A 727 -25.84 11.25 -5.31
N MET A 728 -27.13 10.93 -5.47
CA MET A 728 -27.88 11.13 -6.72
C MET A 728 -28.02 12.61 -7.09
N ILE A 729 -28.32 13.47 -6.11
CA ILE A 729 -28.38 14.93 -6.31
C ILE A 729 -27.00 15.46 -6.72
N ARG A 730 -25.95 15.03 -6.03
CA ARG A 730 -24.56 15.45 -6.27
C ARG A 730 -24.03 15.01 -7.63
N GLU A 731 -24.33 13.79 -8.06
CA GLU A 731 -23.93 13.27 -9.39
C GLU A 731 -24.53 14.14 -10.51
N ARG A 732 -25.80 14.54 -10.37
CA ARG A 732 -26.46 15.44 -11.33
C ARG A 732 -25.86 16.84 -11.35
N ILE A 733 -25.53 17.40 -10.18
CA ILE A 733 -24.86 18.71 -10.07
C ILE A 733 -23.45 18.66 -10.68
N ASN A 734 -22.67 17.62 -10.38
CA ASN A 734 -21.29 17.47 -10.82
C ASN A 734 -21.16 17.12 -12.31
N GLY A 735 -22.08 16.31 -12.84
CA GLY A 735 -22.12 15.95 -14.26
C GLY A 735 -22.26 17.16 -15.20
N SER A 736 -22.77 18.28 -14.70
CA SER A 736 -22.85 19.54 -15.46
C SER A 736 -21.63 20.44 -15.30
N LEU A 737 -20.87 20.33 -14.19
CA LEU A 737 -19.65 21.08 -13.95
C LEU A 737 -18.45 20.55 -14.77
N GLU A 738 -18.43 19.25 -15.08
CA GLU A 738 -17.37 18.61 -15.89
C GLU A 738 -17.39 19.00 -17.39
N ILE A 739 -18.46 19.65 -17.88
CA ILE A 739 -18.57 20.14 -19.27
C ILE A 739 -17.81 21.49 -19.47
N GLY A 740 -17.01 21.91 -18.48
CA GLY A 740 -15.99 22.94 -18.66
C GLY A 740 -16.51 24.38 -18.68
N LYS A 741 -17.55 24.67 -17.91
CA LYS A 741 -18.05 26.04 -17.72
C LYS A 741 -18.25 26.36 -16.26
N ASP A 742 -17.57 27.42 -15.82
CA ASP A 742 -17.82 28.13 -14.58
C ASP A 742 -19.32 28.51 -14.52
N LEU A 743 -20.01 28.33 -13.38
CA LEU A 743 -21.46 28.60 -13.26
C LEU A 743 -21.80 30.04 -13.69
N SER A 744 -20.82 30.95 -13.60
CA SER A 744 -20.84 32.34 -14.08
C SER A 744 -21.03 32.51 -15.60
N THR A 745 -20.84 31.46 -16.40
CA THR A 745 -20.98 31.50 -17.87
C THR A 745 -22.34 31.01 -18.39
N ILE A 746 -23.24 30.64 -17.47
CA ILE A 746 -24.63 30.29 -17.76
C ILE A 746 -25.47 31.53 -17.48
N GLY A 747 -25.77 32.32 -18.52
CA GLY A 747 -26.31 33.67 -18.43
C GLY A 747 -27.77 33.80 -18.00
N GLU A 748 -28.23 33.02 -17.02
CA GLU A 748 -29.61 33.00 -16.53
C GLU A 748 -29.62 33.17 -15.00
N GLU A 749 -29.51 34.43 -14.55
CA GLU A 749 -29.52 34.81 -13.12
C GLU A 749 -30.72 34.24 -12.35
N ASP A 750 -31.87 34.09 -13.02
CA ASP A 750 -33.10 33.52 -12.44
C ASP A 750 -32.94 32.02 -12.09
N LEU A 751 -32.29 31.22 -12.93
CA LEU A 751 -32.09 29.78 -12.67
C LEU A 751 -31.00 29.51 -11.63
N LEU A 752 -29.96 30.36 -11.56
CA LEU A 752 -28.97 30.30 -10.46
C LEU A 752 -29.60 30.68 -9.12
N GLN A 753 -30.56 31.62 -9.13
CA GLN A 753 -31.36 31.94 -7.95
C GLN A 753 -32.22 30.75 -7.53
N ASP A 754 -32.90 30.07 -8.46
CA ASP A 754 -33.70 28.88 -8.16
C ASP A 754 -32.85 27.73 -7.62
N LEU A 755 -31.65 27.51 -8.18
CA LEU A 755 -30.70 26.52 -7.69
C LEU A 755 -30.23 26.82 -6.27
N SER A 756 -29.90 28.09 -5.99
CA SER A 756 -29.54 28.50 -4.63
C SER A 756 -30.69 28.30 -3.64
N ILE A 757 -31.93 28.58 -4.04
CA ILE A 757 -33.12 28.38 -3.20
C ILE A 757 -33.31 26.89 -2.90
N SER A 758 -33.19 26.02 -3.91
CA SER A 758 -33.29 24.56 -3.72
C SER A 758 -32.19 24.02 -2.80
N LEU A 759 -30.94 24.47 -2.96
CA LEU A 759 -29.83 24.07 -2.09
C LEU A 759 -29.99 24.62 -0.66
N GLU A 760 -30.56 25.82 -0.49
CA GLU A 760 -30.88 26.37 0.82
C GLU A 760 -31.97 25.56 1.54
N GLN A 761 -32.99 25.09 0.81
CA GLN A 761 -34.01 24.18 1.35
C GLN A 761 -33.42 22.83 1.78
N LEU A 762 -32.55 22.22 0.97
CA LEU A 762 -31.87 20.96 1.34
C LEU A 762 -30.93 21.13 2.53
N ALA A 763 -30.22 22.26 2.63
CA ALA A 763 -29.36 22.58 3.76
C ALA A 763 -30.17 22.76 5.07
N ALA A 764 -31.38 23.32 4.98
CA ALA A 764 -32.26 23.47 6.13
C ALA A 764 -32.75 22.12 6.68
N GLN A 765 -33.01 21.15 5.80
CA GLN A 765 -33.52 19.81 6.16
C GLN A 765 -32.47 18.89 6.77
N THR A 766 -31.19 19.17 6.53
CA THR A 766 -30.06 18.42 7.12
C THR A 766 -29.62 18.96 8.47
N ARG A 767 -30.29 20.00 8.98
CA ARG A 767 -29.98 20.60 10.26
C ARG A 767 -30.78 19.92 11.38
N VAL A 768 -30.07 19.24 12.28
CA VAL A 768 -30.66 18.59 13.45
C VAL A 768 -30.31 19.39 14.73
N PRO A 769 -31.28 20.04 15.40
CA PRO A 769 -31.01 20.86 16.58
C PRO A 769 -30.46 20.09 17.79
N GLU A 770 -30.88 18.84 18.01
CA GLU A 770 -30.42 18.00 19.14
C GLU A 770 -29.02 17.38 18.94
N LEU A 771 -28.41 17.53 17.76
CA LEU A 771 -27.20 16.82 17.34
C LEU A 771 -25.99 17.11 18.27
N ASP A 772 -25.78 18.38 18.62
CA ASP A 772 -24.69 18.79 19.52
C ASP A 772 -24.88 18.25 20.94
N THR A 773 -26.12 18.18 21.40
CA THR A 773 -26.47 17.65 22.73
C THR A 773 -26.24 16.13 22.78
N LEU A 774 -26.58 15.41 21.70
CA LEU A 774 -26.34 13.97 21.57
C LEU A 774 -24.84 13.65 21.48
N LYS A 775 -24.08 14.42 20.70
CA LYS A 775 -22.61 14.26 20.58
C LYS A 775 -21.86 14.44 21.89
N GLN A 776 -22.35 15.30 22.79
CA GLN A 776 -21.77 15.44 24.12
C GLN A 776 -22.08 14.24 25.03
N LYS A 777 -23.22 13.59 24.84
CA LYS A 777 -23.68 12.47 25.67
C LYS A 777 -23.19 11.10 25.20
N LEU A 778 -23.02 10.88 23.89
CA LEU A 778 -22.64 9.59 23.29
C LEU A 778 -21.29 9.04 23.79
N PRO A 779 -20.21 9.84 23.92
CA PRO A 779 -18.93 9.37 24.46
C PRO A 779 -18.99 8.88 25.91
N LEU A 780 -20.08 9.16 26.63
CA LEU A 780 -20.29 8.66 27.98
C LEU A 780 -20.68 7.18 27.97
N LEU A 781 -21.29 6.66 26.89
CA LEU A 781 -21.72 5.27 26.79
C LEU A 781 -20.55 4.28 26.79
N GLY A 782 -19.52 4.52 25.98
CA GLY A 782 -18.32 3.69 25.91
C GLY A 782 -17.43 3.81 27.15
N ARG A 783 -17.60 4.88 27.95
CA ARG A 783 -17.01 5.03 29.28
C ARG A 783 -17.78 4.25 30.36
N ILE A 784 -19.10 4.15 30.24
CA ILE A 784 -19.96 3.37 31.13
C ILE A 784 -19.72 1.86 30.93
N SER A 785 -19.61 1.38 29.68
CA SER A 785 -19.31 -0.03 29.42
C SER A 785 -18.76 -0.29 28.02
N ARG A 786 -17.85 -1.26 27.93
CA ARG A 786 -17.35 -1.78 26.64
C ARG A 786 -18.46 -2.37 25.76
N LEU A 787 -19.56 -2.83 26.36
CA LEU A 787 -20.70 -3.42 25.63
C LEU A 787 -21.53 -2.39 24.86
N LEU A 788 -21.43 -1.10 25.20
CA LEU A 788 -22.15 -0.01 24.54
C LEU A 788 -21.32 0.67 23.44
N ARG A 789 -20.03 0.32 23.30
CA ARG A 789 -19.13 0.90 22.29
C ARG A 789 -19.57 0.65 20.85
N PRO A 790 -20.05 -0.55 20.46
CA PRO A 790 -20.52 -0.76 19.10
C PRO A 790 -21.70 0.16 18.76
N THR A 791 -22.67 0.26 19.67
CA THR A 791 -23.82 1.14 19.55
C THR A 791 -23.42 2.62 19.47
N GLU A 792 -22.47 3.06 20.31
CA GLU A 792 -21.89 4.42 20.24
C GLU A 792 -21.23 4.69 18.88
N GLN A 793 -20.46 3.73 18.35
CA GLN A 793 -19.77 3.86 17.08
C GLN A 793 -20.74 3.96 15.90
N SER A 794 -21.77 3.11 15.83
CA SER A 794 -22.80 3.18 14.79
C SER A 794 -23.55 4.51 14.81
N ILE A 795 -23.96 4.99 15.99
CA ILE A 795 -24.65 6.28 16.11
C ILE A 795 -23.72 7.43 15.68
N MET A 796 -22.46 7.43 16.12
CA MET A 796 -21.49 8.46 15.73
C MET A 796 -21.18 8.46 14.22
N ALA A 797 -21.17 7.29 13.57
CA ALA A 797 -21.00 7.17 12.13
C ALA A 797 -22.18 7.77 11.37
N ALA A 798 -23.41 7.45 11.78
CA ALA A 798 -24.63 8.01 11.19
C ALA A 798 -24.70 9.55 11.33
N LEU A 799 -24.33 10.10 12.49
CA LEU A 799 -24.30 11.56 12.71
C LEU A 799 -23.24 12.25 11.84
N ARG A 800 -22.06 11.64 11.64
CA ARG A 800 -21.01 12.19 10.76
C ARG A 800 -21.42 12.20 9.29
N ALA A 801 -22.15 11.17 8.84
CA ALA A 801 -22.67 11.12 7.48
C ALA A 801 -23.60 12.31 7.20
N LEU A 802 -24.54 12.59 8.12
CA LEU A 802 -25.42 13.75 7.99
C LEU A 802 -24.65 15.09 7.98
N GLU A 803 -23.63 15.25 8.81
CA GLU A 803 -22.81 16.47 8.82
C GLU A 803 -22.00 16.66 7.54
N SER A 804 -21.50 15.57 6.96
CA SER A 804 -20.83 15.60 5.66
C SER A 804 -21.79 16.13 4.60
N ILE A 805 -23.01 15.58 4.55
CA ILE A 805 -24.06 16.03 3.63
C ILE A 805 -24.37 17.51 3.87
N HIS A 806 -24.61 17.93 5.11
CA HIS A 806 -24.91 19.34 5.43
C HIS A 806 -23.78 20.30 5.01
N THR A 807 -22.53 19.89 5.20
CA THR A 807 -21.34 20.68 4.83
C THR A 807 -21.22 20.80 3.31
N GLU A 808 -21.42 19.69 2.59
CA GLU A 808 -21.37 19.66 1.12
C GLU A 808 -22.50 20.49 0.49
N VAL A 809 -23.74 20.34 0.97
CA VAL A 809 -24.89 21.13 0.50
C VAL A 809 -24.65 22.62 0.75
N SER A 810 -24.15 22.98 1.93
CA SER A 810 -23.87 24.38 2.28
C SER A 810 -22.75 24.98 1.43
N ALA A 811 -21.69 24.23 1.14
CA ALA A 811 -20.61 24.66 0.27
C ALA A 811 -21.09 24.89 -1.16
N LEU A 812 -21.95 24.01 -1.69
CA LEU A 812 -22.56 24.17 -3.02
C LEU A 812 -23.51 25.37 -3.07
N ARG A 813 -24.30 25.59 -2.03
CA ARG A 813 -25.15 26.79 -1.89
C ARG A 813 -24.30 28.07 -1.89
N ASP A 814 -23.20 28.08 -1.13
CA ASP A 814 -22.31 29.25 -1.04
C ASP A 814 -21.60 29.51 -2.37
N TYR A 815 -21.23 28.45 -3.10
CA TYR A 815 -20.69 28.54 -4.45
C TYR A 815 -21.70 29.09 -5.47
N ALA A 816 -22.95 28.62 -5.41
CA ALA A 816 -24.04 29.14 -6.26
C ALA A 816 -24.33 30.63 -5.97
N ASN A 817 -24.32 31.03 -4.69
CA ASN A 817 -24.47 32.42 -4.29
C ASN A 817 -23.30 33.33 -4.69
N GLN A 818 -22.06 32.82 -4.60
CA GLN A 818 -20.87 33.55 -5.07
C GLN A 818 -20.87 33.70 -6.58
N SER A 819 -21.34 32.69 -7.31
CA SER A 819 -21.44 32.75 -8.78
C SER A 819 -22.52 33.72 -9.28
N ARG A 820 -23.46 34.11 -8.39
CA ARG A 820 -24.51 35.10 -8.63
C ARG A 820 -24.05 36.55 -8.36
N GLN A 821 -23.12 36.76 -7.43
CA GLN A 821 -22.61 38.09 -7.04
C GLN A 821 -21.53 38.58 -8.01
#